data_AF-A0A9D4WI01-F1
#
_entry.id   AF-A0A9D4WI01-F1
#
_cell.length_a   1.000
_cell.length_b   1.000
_cell.length_c   1.000
_cell.angle_alpha   90.00
_cell.angle_beta   90.00
_cell.angle_gamma   90.00
#
_symmetry.space_group_name_H-M   'P 1'
#
loop_
_entity.id
_entity.type
_entity.pdbx_description
1 polymer ?
#
loop_
_entity_poly.entity_id
_entity_poly.type
_entity_poly.pdbx_seq_one_letter_code
_entity_poly.pdbx_strand_id
1 'polypeptide(L)'
;MGCTGGLGHGNILSNGICSGGGHGGKGGKACSSDYCVKGGISYGNPDLPCELGSGSGNGSSTGTTAGGGIIVIGSLEHPLSSLSIKGSVNADGEDFDPAIRRGKFVIFDNFTGSPGGGSGGTILLFLHSLAIDESAILSSIGGYSGISGGGGGGGGRIHFHWSNIPTGDVYQPIATVKGDIQSGGGKGKGLGGSGADGTISGKACPKGLYGTFCEECPAGTYKNATGSDSSLCQVCPVHELPHRAVYISVRGGITETPCPYQCVSDRYHMPDCFTALEELIYTFGGPWLFGLLLTGLLVLLALVLSVARMKFVGVDELPGPAPTQHGSQIDHSFPFLESLNEVLETNRVEESQSHVHRMYFIGPNTFSEPWHLPHTPSEQIHDIVYESAFNTFVDEINAIAAYQWWEGVIFSALSVIGYPLACSWQHWRRRLKLQRLREFVRSEYDHACLRSCRSRALYEGIKVNATSDLMLAYVDFFLGGDEKRTDLPPRLYERLPMTLLFGGDGSYMAPFTLHNDNILTSLMSQSVQPTTWYRLVAGLNAQLRLVRHGRLRVTLRPVVRWLETHANPALSVHGVRVDLAWFEATSIRYGQYGLVVYALEEGVYQDTRGSIDGALRTEETSRVPTVKREHHSGLASRADLSPGGRIENNCLRRKIQGVSLDVNNLQMLDEKRDIFYLLSFILQNTKPVGHQDLVGLVISMLLLGDFSLVLLTLLQLYSISLVDVFLVLFILPFGILLPFPVGINALFSHGPRRSAGLARLYALWNLTSFINVVVAFLCGYIHYNSQSSSSKRQPSIQPWNIMDDNEWWIFPAGLVLCKLFQSQLINWHVANLEIQDRSLYSNDFELFWQS
;
A
#
# COMPACT_ATOMS: atom_id res chain seq x y z
N MET A 1 -33.37 54.64 -49.26
CA MET A 1 -32.57 54.91 -50.47
C MET A 1 -31.74 56.16 -50.23
N GLY A 2 -30.45 56.08 -50.51
CA GLY A 2 -29.46 57.16 -50.37
C GLY A 2 -29.20 57.88 -51.69
N CYS A 3 -27.98 58.40 -51.86
CA CYS A 3 -27.62 59.24 -53.00
C CYS A 3 -27.27 58.40 -54.24
N THR A 4 -27.66 58.86 -55.43
CA THR A 4 -27.22 58.29 -56.72
C THR A 4 -25.80 58.73 -57.11
N GLY A 5 -25.31 59.83 -56.51
CA GLY A 5 -23.90 60.23 -56.44
C GLY A 5 -23.37 60.14 -55.01
N GLY A 6 -22.47 61.03 -54.60
CA GLY A 6 -21.97 61.13 -53.22
C GLY A 6 -20.44 61.18 -53.12
N LEU A 7 -19.92 61.24 -51.90
CA LEU A 7 -18.48 61.40 -51.61
C LEU A 7 -17.65 60.21 -52.11
N GLY A 8 -18.24 59.02 -52.09
CA GLY A 8 -17.64 57.77 -52.57
C GLY A 8 -18.35 57.26 -53.82
N HIS A 9 -18.85 58.16 -54.68
CA HIS A 9 -19.46 57.73 -55.94
C HIS A 9 -18.50 56.88 -56.77
N GLY A 10 -19.06 55.90 -57.48
CA GLY A 10 -18.32 55.13 -58.46
C GLY A 10 -17.88 56.00 -59.64
N ASN A 11 -16.81 55.58 -60.32
CA ASN A 11 -16.32 56.19 -61.54
C ASN A 11 -16.89 55.48 -62.78
N ILE A 12 -16.95 56.20 -63.89
CA ILE A 12 -17.51 55.72 -65.16
C ILE A 12 -16.39 55.58 -66.20
N LEU A 13 -16.30 54.43 -66.87
CA LEU A 13 -15.46 54.18 -68.04
C LEU A 13 -16.04 54.85 -69.29
N SER A 14 -15.22 55.20 -70.28
CA SER A 14 -15.67 55.76 -71.58
C SER A 14 -16.74 54.90 -72.28
N ASN A 15 -16.74 53.60 -72.02
CA ASN A 15 -17.68 52.62 -72.58
C ASN A 15 -19.01 52.55 -71.80
N GLY A 16 -19.20 53.40 -70.78
CA GLY A 16 -20.41 53.47 -69.96
C GLY A 16 -20.48 52.45 -68.81
N ILE A 17 -19.41 51.68 -68.55
CA ILE A 17 -19.35 50.75 -67.41
C ILE A 17 -18.96 51.51 -66.15
N CYS A 18 -19.72 51.34 -65.07
CA CYS A 18 -19.51 52.05 -63.82
C CYS A 18 -18.99 51.12 -62.71
N SER A 19 -18.08 51.65 -61.90
CA SER A 19 -17.59 50.97 -60.69
C SER A 19 -18.60 51.08 -59.55
N GLY A 20 -18.45 50.28 -58.49
CA GLY A 20 -19.35 50.37 -57.33
C GLY A 20 -19.14 51.65 -56.52
N GLY A 21 -20.19 52.12 -55.85
CA GLY A 21 -20.09 53.16 -54.83
C GLY A 21 -19.34 52.65 -53.59
N GLY A 22 -18.63 53.51 -52.89
CA GLY A 22 -18.00 53.22 -51.60
C GLY A 22 -18.67 54.00 -50.48
N HIS A 23 -18.79 53.40 -49.30
CA HIS A 23 -19.25 54.00 -48.04
C HIS A 23 -19.08 52.91 -46.98
N GLY A 24 -18.34 53.14 -45.88
CA GLY A 24 -17.96 52.04 -44.96
C GLY A 24 -16.84 51.17 -45.55
N GLY A 25 -17.15 50.46 -46.62
CA GLY A 25 -16.24 49.73 -47.48
C GLY A 25 -15.95 50.47 -48.78
N LYS A 26 -14.83 50.11 -49.43
CA LYS A 26 -14.45 50.61 -50.75
C LYS A 26 -15.31 49.94 -51.83
N GLY A 27 -15.77 50.70 -52.82
CA GLY A 27 -16.47 50.16 -53.98
C GLY A 27 -15.58 49.27 -54.84
N GLY A 28 -16.19 48.28 -55.49
CA GLY A 28 -15.53 47.38 -56.42
C GLY A 28 -15.12 48.06 -57.71
N LYS A 29 -13.98 47.66 -58.29
CA LYS A 29 -13.48 48.19 -59.57
C LYS A 29 -14.38 47.77 -60.74
N ALA A 30 -14.50 48.63 -61.75
CA ALA A 30 -15.10 48.28 -63.03
C ALA A 30 -14.00 48.04 -64.07
N CYS A 31 -14.15 47.01 -64.90
CA CYS A 31 -13.16 46.64 -65.91
C CYS A 31 -13.82 46.28 -67.25
N SER A 32 -13.29 46.81 -68.34
CA SER A 32 -13.65 46.48 -69.72
C SER A 32 -12.38 46.10 -70.48
N SER A 33 -12.24 44.81 -70.81
CA SER A 33 -11.04 44.25 -71.44
C SER A 33 -9.74 44.65 -70.71
N ASP A 34 -9.01 45.67 -71.21
CA ASP A 34 -7.72 46.13 -70.69
C ASP A 34 -7.77 47.43 -69.85
N TYR A 35 -8.93 48.11 -69.75
CA TYR A 35 -9.08 49.34 -68.99
C TYR A 35 -9.94 49.12 -67.73
N CYS A 36 -9.36 49.37 -66.56
CA CYS A 36 -10.03 49.28 -65.27
C CYS A 36 -10.06 50.63 -64.56
N VAL A 37 -11.19 50.95 -63.92
CA VAL A 37 -11.33 52.12 -63.06
C VAL A 37 -11.63 51.68 -61.63
N LYS A 38 -11.00 52.34 -60.66
CA LYS A 38 -11.17 52.08 -59.24
C LYS A 38 -12.61 52.42 -58.81
N GLY A 39 -13.16 51.60 -57.91
CA GLY A 39 -14.42 51.90 -57.24
C GLY A 39 -14.32 53.05 -56.26
N GLY A 40 -15.49 53.50 -55.80
CA GLY A 40 -15.61 54.61 -54.87
C GLY A 40 -14.82 54.42 -53.59
N ILE A 41 -14.29 55.52 -53.04
CA ILE A 41 -13.55 55.49 -51.76
C ILE A 41 -14.49 55.19 -50.60
N SER A 42 -13.97 54.59 -49.52
CA SER A 42 -14.68 54.57 -48.24
C SER A 42 -14.55 55.93 -47.57
N TYR A 43 -15.63 56.40 -46.94
CA TYR A 43 -15.69 57.67 -46.21
C TYR A 43 -16.60 57.54 -44.97
N GLY A 44 -16.67 58.62 -44.20
CA GLY A 44 -17.45 58.72 -42.96
C GLY A 44 -16.74 58.17 -41.73
N ASN A 45 -17.29 58.45 -40.55
CA ASN A 45 -16.73 58.03 -39.27
C ASN A 45 -17.37 56.71 -38.80
N PRO A 46 -16.61 55.63 -38.51
CA PRO A 46 -17.17 54.41 -37.94
C PRO A 46 -17.78 54.60 -36.54
N ASP A 47 -17.31 55.53 -35.71
CA ASP A 47 -17.72 55.65 -34.30
C ASP A 47 -18.99 56.48 -34.11
N LEU A 48 -19.41 57.22 -35.13
CA LEU A 48 -20.68 57.95 -35.14
C LEU A 48 -21.10 58.21 -36.60
N PRO A 49 -21.46 57.16 -37.37
CA PRO A 49 -21.76 57.30 -38.78
C PRO A 49 -23.09 58.06 -38.96
N CYS A 50 -23.07 59.08 -39.79
CA CYS A 50 -24.23 59.95 -40.08
C CYS A 50 -24.34 60.24 -41.60
N GLU A 51 -23.66 59.46 -42.43
CA GLU A 51 -23.57 59.69 -43.86
C GLU A 51 -24.46 58.72 -44.66
N LEU A 52 -25.00 59.21 -45.78
CA LEU A 52 -25.73 58.38 -46.74
C LEU A 52 -24.75 57.53 -47.55
N GLY A 53 -25.20 56.37 -48.03
CA GLY A 53 -24.48 55.60 -49.03
C GLY A 53 -24.37 56.35 -50.36
N SER A 54 -23.30 56.07 -51.10
CA SER A 54 -23.04 56.62 -52.43
C SER A 54 -23.46 55.67 -53.55
N GLY A 55 -23.90 56.26 -54.66
CA GLY A 55 -24.27 55.52 -55.86
C GLY A 55 -23.07 55.15 -56.75
N SER A 56 -23.33 54.36 -57.80
CA SER A 56 -22.29 53.81 -58.67
C SER A 56 -21.70 54.77 -59.71
N GLY A 57 -22.13 56.04 -59.79
CA GLY A 57 -21.72 56.90 -60.91
C GLY A 57 -22.14 58.37 -60.80
N ASN A 58 -21.84 59.15 -61.83
CA ASN A 58 -22.23 60.54 -61.92
C ASN A 58 -23.72 60.65 -62.30
N GLY A 59 -24.51 61.36 -61.49
CA GLY A 59 -25.97 61.40 -61.51
C GLY A 59 -26.64 61.96 -62.78
N SER A 60 -25.87 62.28 -63.81
CA SER A 60 -26.32 62.77 -65.12
C SER A 60 -26.62 61.67 -66.14
N SER A 61 -26.33 60.40 -65.84
CA SER A 61 -26.57 59.26 -66.73
C SER A 61 -27.85 58.49 -66.37
N THR A 62 -28.68 58.17 -67.37
CA THR A 62 -29.88 57.33 -67.20
C THR A 62 -29.46 55.88 -66.96
N GLY A 63 -29.09 55.56 -65.73
CA GLY A 63 -28.61 54.22 -65.39
C GLY A 63 -27.99 54.04 -64.00
N THR A 64 -27.90 55.03 -63.12
CA THR A 64 -27.20 54.86 -61.83
C THR A 64 -28.00 54.07 -60.78
N THR A 65 -27.28 53.40 -59.88
CA THR A 65 -27.81 52.82 -58.63
C THR A 65 -27.64 53.82 -57.49
N ALA A 66 -28.61 53.86 -56.58
CA ALA A 66 -28.52 54.64 -55.35
C ALA A 66 -27.78 53.87 -54.25
N GLY A 67 -27.01 54.56 -53.42
CA GLY A 67 -26.51 53.98 -52.18
C GLY A 67 -27.62 53.75 -51.15
N GLY A 68 -27.29 53.13 -50.02
CA GLY A 68 -28.19 52.91 -48.90
C GLY A 68 -28.55 54.18 -48.13
N GLY A 69 -29.69 54.17 -47.44
CA GLY A 69 -30.15 55.29 -46.61
C GLY A 69 -29.48 55.36 -45.24
N ILE A 70 -29.89 56.31 -44.40
CA ILE A 70 -29.53 56.35 -42.97
C ILE A 70 -30.75 55.90 -42.16
N ILE A 71 -30.57 54.96 -41.24
CA ILE A 71 -31.55 54.57 -40.22
C ILE A 71 -30.96 54.96 -38.87
N VAL A 72 -31.62 55.89 -38.17
CA VAL A 72 -31.27 56.26 -36.80
C VAL A 72 -32.40 55.83 -35.87
N ILE A 73 -32.07 55.07 -34.82
CA ILE A 73 -33.04 54.61 -33.82
C ILE A 73 -32.58 55.11 -32.45
N GLY A 74 -33.40 55.95 -31.81
CA GLY A 74 -33.08 56.63 -30.54
C GLY A 74 -32.24 57.91 -30.74
N SER A 75 -31.78 58.49 -29.62
CA SER A 75 -30.87 59.65 -29.62
C SER A 75 -29.92 59.60 -28.42
N LEU A 76 -28.92 60.50 -28.40
CA LEU A 76 -28.00 60.66 -27.26
C LEU A 76 -28.71 61.08 -25.96
N GLU A 77 -29.71 61.95 -26.06
CA GLU A 77 -30.47 62.46 -24.90
C GLU A 77 -31.54 61.47 -24.43
N HIS A 78 -32.13 60.72 -25.38
CA HIS A 78 -33.22 59.77 -25.14
C HIS A 78 -32.93 58.43 -25.83
N PRO A 79 -32.01 57.61 -25.27
CA PRO A 79 -31.74 56.27 -25.78
C PRO A 79 -32.92 55.33 -25.51
N LEU A 80 -33.10 54.34 -26.38
CA LEU A 80 -34.11 53.29 -26.19
C LEU A 80 -33.70 52.32 -25.07
N SER A 81 -34.65 51.95 -24.22
CA SER A 81 -34.41 50.98 -23.14
C SER A 81 -34.13 49.56 -23.65
N SER A 82 -34.83 49.13 -24.69
CA SER A 82 -34.60 47.82 -25.33
C SER A 82 -35.09 47.81 -26.77
N LEU A 83 -34.34 47.16 -27.66
CA LEU A 83 -34.73 46.91 -29.05
C LEU A 83 -34.69 45.41 -29.33
N SER A 84 -35.84 44.85 -29.72
CA SER A 84 -35.95 43.45 -30.18
C SER A 84 -36.28 43.43 -31.67
N ILE A 85 -35.42 42.78 -32.46
CA ILE A 85 -35.59 42.63 -33.91
C ILE A 85 -35.98 41.18 -34.20
N LYS A 86 -37.13 40.99 -34.87
CA LYS A 86 -37.65 39.68 -35.30
C LYS A 86 -37.73 39.50 -36.82
N GLY A 87 -37.65 40.61 -37.55
CA GLY A 87 -37.68 40.66 -39.01
C GLY A 87 -36.38 41.26 -39.55
N SER A 88 -36.47 42.08 -40.59
CA SER A 88 -35.31 42.67 -41.26
C SER A 88 -35.24 44.19 -41.09
N VAL A 89 -34.07 44.71 -40.73
CA VAL A 89 -33.75 46.15 -40.75
C VAL A 89 -32.59 46.34 -41.72
N ASN A 90 -32.89 46.95 -42.87
CA ASN A 90 -31.98 46.99 -44.01
C ASN A 90 -31.74 48.42 -44.46
N ALA A 91 -30.46 48.80 -44.52
CA ALA A 91 -29.99 50.05 -45.13
C ALA A 91 -29.15 49.75 -46.38
N ASP A 92 -29.49 48.69 -47.10
CA ASP A 92 -28.69 48.15 -48.21
C ASP A 92 -28.63 49.10 -49.42
N GLY A 93 -27.55 48.97 -50.20
CA GLY A 93 -27.39 49.67 -51.48
C GLY A 93 -28.28 49.08 -52.58
N GLU A 94 -28.63 49.89 -53.58
CA GLU A 94 -29.46 49.43 -54.69
C GLU A 94 -28.69 48.42 -55.58
N ASP A 95 -29.32 47.28 -55.81
CA ASP A 95 -28.91 46.30 -56.79
C ASP A 95 -29.29 46.75 -58.21
N PHE A 96 -28.39 46.50 -59.17
CA PHE A 96 -28.74 46.67 -60.57
C PHE A 96 -29.24 45.37 -61.19
N ASP A 97 -30.56 45.27 -61.42
CA ASP A 97 -31.15 44.18 -62.19
C ASP A 97 -31.63 44.65 -63.59
N PRO A 98 -31.05 44.13 -64.69
CA PRO A 98 -31.47 44.46 -66.05
C PRO A 98 -32.91 43.98 -66.41
N ALA A 99 -33.52 43.08 -65.64
CA ALA A 99 -34.90 42.62 -65.87
C ALA A 99 -35.95 43.59 -65.30
N ILE A 100 -35.67 44.21 -64.15
CA ILE A 100 -36.62 45.07 -63.42
C ILE A 100 -36.80 46.43 -64.10
N ARG A 101 -35.74 47.02 -64.68
CA ARG A 101 -35.82 48.35 -65.32
C ARG A 101 -36.38 48.34 -66.76
N ARG A 102 -36.38 47.18 -67.46
CA ARG A 102 -36.95 47.05 -68.81
C ARG A 102 -38.46 47.30 -68.86
N GLY A 103 -39.18 47.09 -67.75
CA GLY A 103 -40.63 47.31 -67.67
C GLY A 103 -41.07 48.78 -67.45
N LYS A 104 -40.14 49.70 -67.13
CA LYS A 104 -40.48 51.08 -66.75
C LYS A 104 -40.16 52.15 -67.80
N PHE A 105 -39.30 51.86 -68.78
CA PHE A 105 -38.91 52.78 -69.84
C PHE A 105 -38.78 52.01 -71.17
N VAL A 106 -39.74 52.20 -72.08
CA VAL A 106 -39.87 51.48 -73.36
C VAL A 106 -39.10 52.18 -74.50
N ILE A 107 -38.20 53.12 -74.20
CA ILE A 107 -37.44 53.84 -75.24
C ILE A 107 -35.97 53.90 -74.81
N PHE A 108 -35.08 53.46 -75.71
CA PHE A 108 -33.61 53.38 -75.67
C PHE A 108 -33.00 51.98 -75.48
N ASP A 109 -33.02 51.19 -76.56
CA ASP A 109 -32.36 49.88 -76.74
C ASP A 109 -30.84 49.94 -77.04
N ASN A 110 -30.16 51.04 -76.69
CA ASN A 110 -28.73 51.23 -77.01
C ASN A 110 -27.88 51.69 -75.81
N PHE A 111 -28.14 51.15 -74.61
CA PHE A 111 -27.20 51.28 -73.49
C PHE A 111 -26.14 50.17 -73.55
N THR A 112 -24.95 50.50 -74.07
CA THR A 112 -23.73 49.67 -73.95
C THR A 112 -23.07 49.79 -72.56
N GLY A 113 -23.55 50.69 -71.72
CA GLY A 113 -23.01 50.97 -70.38
C GLY A 113 -23.69 50.16 -69.28
N SER A 114 -22.90 49.57 -68.38
CA SER A 114 -23.36 48.77 -67.23
C SER A 114 -23.12 49.50 -65.91
N PRO A 115 -24.14 49.86 -65.14
CA PRO A 115 -23.95 50.49 -63.84
C PRO A 115 -23.43 49.53 -62.77
N GLY A 116 -22.67 50.07 -61.82
CA GLY A 116 -22.17 49.35 -60.65
C GLY A 116 -23.23 49.25 -59.56
N GLY A 117 -22.91 48.55 -58.47
CA GLY A 117 -23.77 48.50 -57.28
C GLY A 117 -23.66 49.76 -56.42
N GLY A 118 -24.77 50.16 -55.80
CA GLY A 118 -24.78 51.23 -54.79
C GLY A 118 -24.11 50.75 -53.50
N SER A 119 -23.43 51.63 -52.76
CA SER A 119 -22.86 51.23 -51.46
C SER A 119 -23.95 51.01 -50.41
N GLY A 120 -23.67 50.23 -49.38
CA GLY A 120 -24.53 50.14 -48.18
C GLY A 120 -24.65 51.50 -47.48
N GLY A 121 -25.70 51.66 -46.69
CA GLY A 121 -26.03 52.88 -45.95
C GLY A 121 -25.47 52.89 -44.53
N THR A 122 -26.13 53.64 -43.66
CA THR A 122 -25.75 53.77 -42.25
C THR A 122 -26.89 53.31 -41.35
N ILE A 123 -26.58 52.48 -40.36
CA ILE A 123 -27.50 52.16 -39.26
C ILE A 123 -26.84 52.62 -37.96
N LEU A 124 -27.49 53.55 -37.26
CA LEU A 124 -27.03 54.13 -36.01
C LEU A 124 -28.07 53.89 -34.91
N LEU A 125 -27.67 53.18 -33.84
CA LEU A 125 -28.58 52.71 -32.80
C LEU A 125 -28.15 53.25 -31.43
N PHE A 126 -29.02 54.00 -30.75
CA PHE A 126 -28.83 54.49 -29.38
C PHE A 126 -29.69 53.69 -28.40
N LEU A 127 -29.09 52.71 -27.73
CA LEU A 127 -29.81 51.67 -26.99
C LEU A 127 -29.15 51.35 -25.64
N HIS A 128 -29.95 50.90 -24.67
CA HIS A 128 -29.49 50.23 -23.44
C HIS A 128 -29.34 48.72 -23.63
N SER A 129 -30.27 48.07 -24.36
CA SER A 129 -30.22 46.63 -24.63
C SER A 129 -30.70 46.27 -26.03
N LEU A 130 -30.13 45.20 -26.61
CA LEU A 130 -30.44 44.71 -27.95
C LEU A 130 -30.70 43.21 -27.96
N ALA A 131 -31.76 42.77 -28.62
CA ALA A 131 -32.04 41.36 -28.89
C ALA A 131 -32.32 41.16 -30.39
N ILE A 132 -31.52 40.34 -31.06
CA ILE A 132 -31.74 39.95 -32.46
C ILE A 132 -32.12 38.47 -32.45
N ASP A 133 -33.37 38.16 -32.78
CA ASP A 133 -33.89 36.79 -32.83
C ASP A 133 -33.27 35.99 -33.99
N GLU A 134 -33.32 34.66 -33.93
CA GLU A 134 -32.65 33.74 -34.86
C GLU A 134 -32.98 33.98 -36.35
N SER A 135 -34.17 34.45 -36.69
CA SER A 135 -34.60 34.75 -38.07
C SER A 135 -34.43 36.22 -38.47
N ALA A 136 -33.92 37.06 -37.57
CA ALA A 136 -33.80 38.49 -37.82
C ALA A 136 -32.52 38.84 -38.58
N ILE A 137 -32.63 39.86 -39.44
CA ILE A 137 -31.54 40.31 -40.31
C ILE A 137 -31.32 41.80 -40.08
N LEU A 138 -30.14 42.19 -39.64
CA LEU A 138 -29.71 43.58 -39.55
C LEU A 138 -28.62 43.80 -40.60
N SER A 139 -28.93 44.53 -41.67
CA SER A 139 -28.03 44.59 -42.84
C SER A 139 -27.81 46.00 -43.38
N SER A 140 -26.57 46.24 -43.78
CA SER A 140 -26.15 47.40 -44.56
C SER A 140 -25.17 46.92 -45.63
N ILE A 141 -25.63 46.05 -46.51
CA ILE A 141 -24.81 45.43 -47.56
C ILE A 141 -24.70 46.33 -48.79
N GLY A 142 -23.59 46.19 -49.52
CA GLY A 142 -23.43 46.83 -50.82
C GLY A 142 -24.25 46.13 -51.89
N GLY A 143 -24.77 46.89 -52.85
CA GLY A 143 -25.54 46.37 -53.98
C GLY A 143 -24.69 45.59 -54.98
N TYR A 144 -25.33 44.65 -55.67
CA TYR A 144 -24.77 43.79 -56.71
C TYR A 144 -24.80 44.47 -58.09
N SER A 145 -23.84 44.13 -58.95
CA SER A 145 -23.87 44.55 -60.37
C SER A 145 -24.45 43.45 -61.27
N GLY A 146 -25.45 43.81 -62.09
CA GLY A 146 -26.22 42.86 -62.92
C GLY A 146 -25.58 42.44 -64.24
N ILE A 147 -24.55 43.16 -64.74
CA ILE A 147 -23.94 42.92 -66.06
C ILE A 147 -22.41 42.80 -65.94
N SER A 148 -21.79 41.99 -66.81
CA SER A 148 -20.35 41.73 -66.83
C SER A 148 -19.51 43.02 -66.96
N GLY A 149 -18.56 43.21 -66.04
CA GLY A 149 -17.61 44.33 -66.03
C GLY A 149 -17.89 45.40 -64.96
N GLY A 150 -19.10 45.44 -64.39
CA GLY A 150 -19.49 46.40 -63.35
C GLY A 150 -19.01 45.99 -61.94
N GLY A 151 -18.61 47.00 -61.16
CA GLY A 151 -18.13 46.79 -59.78
C GLY A 151 -19.27 46.71 -58.76
N GLY A 152 -19.14 45.85 -57.75
CA GLY A 152 -20.09 45.78 -56.64
C GLY A 152 -19.93 46.93 -55.64
N GLY A 153 -21.01 47.33 -54.97
CA GLY A 153 -20.97 48.41 -53.97
C GLY A 153 -20.21 48.02 -52.69
N GLY A 154 -19.56 48.96 -52.03
CA GLY A 154 -18.96 48.73 -50.70
C GLY A 154 -20.03 48.53 -49.63
N GLY A 155 -19.76 47.70 -48.62
CA GLY A 155 -20.66 47.49 -47.48
C GLY A 155 -20.70 48.70 -46.55
N GLY A 156 -21.86 49.02 -45.97
CA GLY A 156 -22.10 50.24 -45.21
C GLY A 156 -21.61 50.20 -43.75
N ARG A 157 -22.16 51.07 -42.89
CA ARG A 157 -21.74 51.17 -41.49
C ARG A 157 -22.90 50.84 -40.55
N ILE A 158 -22.61 50.06 -39.50
CA ILE A 158 -23.55 49.75 -38.42
C ILE A 158 -22.85 50.14 -37.11
N HIS A 159 -23.41 51.08 -36.36
CA HIS A 159 -22.86 51.53 -35.09
C HIS A 159 -23.84 51.34 -33.94
N PHE A 160 -23.39 50.68 -32.89
CA PHE A 160 -24.13 50.51 -31.63
C PHE A 160 -23.61 51.47 -30.56
N HIS A 161 -24.40 52.51 -30.28
CA HIS A 161 -24.10 53.49 -29.24
C HIS A 161 -24.77 53.11 -27.92
N TRP A 162 -24.03 52.40 -27.05
CA TRP A 162 -24.54 51.92 -25.76
C TRP A 162 -24.69 53.03 -24.72
N SER A 163 -25.86 53.14 -24.11
CA SER A 163 -26.12 53.99 -22.94
C SER A 163 -26.06 53.17 -21.64
N ASN A 164 -25.33 53.67 -20.64
CA ASN A 164 -25.19 53.04 -19.31
C ASN A 164 -24.83 51.55 -19.34
N ILE A 165 -23.61 51.21 -19.79
CA ILE A 165 -23.09 49.84 -19.74
C ILE A 165 -22.93 49.42 -18.27
N PRO A 166 -23.62 48.38 -17.78
CA PRO A 166 -23.47 47.91 -16.42
C PRO A 166 -22.08 47.31 -16.21
N THR A 167 -21.52 47.40 -15.00
CA THR A 167 -20.18 46.90 -14.67
C THR A 167 -20.17 46.18 -13.32
N GLY A 168 -19.15 45.35 -13.08
CA GLY A 168 -18.99 44.57 -11.85
C GLY A 168 -20.17 43.64 -11.58
N ASP A 169 -20.57 43.53 -10.31
CA ASP A 169 -21.61 42.59 -9.85
C ASP A 169 -22.99 42.81 -10.49
N VAL A 170 -23.25 44.01 -11.02
CA VAL A 170 -24.52 44.38 -11.67
C VAL A 170 -24.51 44.05 -13.17
N TYR A 171 -23.38 43.61 -13.73
CA TYR A 171 -23.24 43.33 -15.16
C TYR A 171 -24.29 42.34 -15.66
N GLN A 172 -24.92 42.69 -16.78
CA GLN A 172 -25.81 41.81 -17.53
C GLN A 172 -25.46 41.97 -19.01
N PRO A 173 -25.53 40.90 -19.83
CA PRO A 173 -25.28 41.00 -21.26
C PRO A 173 -26.20 42.04 -21.90
N ILE A 174 -25.62 43.10 -22.47
CA ILE A 174 -26.37 44.21 -23.07
C ILE A 174 -26.90 43.85 -24.47
N ALA A 175 -26.34 42.83 -25.11
CA ALA A 175 -26.79 42.35 -26.41
C ALA A 175 -26.95 40.82 -26.39
N THR A 176 -28.03 40.33 -26.99
CA THR A 176 -28.23 38.91 -27.30
C THR A 176 -28.43 38.79 -28.81
N VAL A 177 -27.37 38.41 -29.53
CA VAL A 177 -27.38 38.31 -30.99
C VAL A 177 -27.47 36.84 -31.39
N LYS A 178 -28.65 36.40 -31.83
CA LYS A 178 -28.87 35.07 -32.39
C LYS A 178 -29.07 35.08 -33.91
N GLY A 179 -29.61 36.17 -34.46
CA GLY A 179 -29.76 36.38 -35.90
C GLY A 179 -28.50 36.93 -36.57
N ASP A 180 -28.64 37.42 -37.80
CA ASP A 180 -27.50 37.78 -38.66
C ASP A 180 -27.30 39.30 -38.76
N ILE A 181 -26.03 39.74 -38.64
CA ILE A 181 -25.62 41.14 -38.82
C ILE A 181 -24.67 41.20 -40.01
N GLN A 182 -25.11 41.85 -41.08
CA GLN A 182 -24.38 41.87 -42.35
C GLN A 182 -23.95 43.29 -42.74
N SER A 183 -22.66 43.48 -42.96
CA SER A 183 -22.10 44.71 -43.56
C SER A 183 -21.23 44.38 -44.77
N GLY A 184 -21.52 43.29 -45.48
CA GLY A 184 -20.69 42.79 -46.56
C GLY A 184 -20.70 43.68 -47.81
N GLY A 185 -19.59 43.65 -48.56
CA GLY A 185 -19.52 44.26 -49.89
C GLY A 185 -20.34 43.51 -50.93
N GLY A 186 -20.99 44.26 -51.83
CA GLY A 186 -21.71 43.71 -52.97
C GLY A 186 -20.78 43.02 -53.97
N LYS A 187 -21.25 41.94 -54.60
CA LYS A 187 -20.47 41.20 -55.61
C LYS A 187 -20.47 41.92 -56.96
N GLY A 188 -19.29 42.02 -57.56
CA GLY A 188 -19.13 42.40 -58.97
C GLY A 188 -19.42 41.21 -59.89
N LYS A 189 -19.64 41.47 -61.19
CA LYS A 189 -19.93 40.43 -62.19
C LYS A 189 -18.92 40.45 -63.32
N GLY A 190 -18.51 39.29 -63.82
CA GLY A 190 -17.53 39.16 -64.90
C GLY A 190 -16.13 39.66 -64.49
N LEU A 191 -15.57 40.63 -65.22
CA LEU A 191 -14.28 41.26 -64.93
C LEU A 191 -14.33 42.33 -63.80
N GLY A 192 -15.54 42.67 -63.31
CA GLY A 192 -15.74 43.63 -62.22
C GLY A 192 -15.36 43.08 -60.85
N GLY A 193 -14.77 43.92 -59.99
CA GLY A 193 -14.40 43.55 -58.63
C GLY A 193 -15.58 43.67 -57.65
N SER A 194 -15.57 42.86 -56.59
CA SER A 194 -16.46 43.01 -55.43
C SER A 194 -16.11 44.25 -54.60
N GLY A 195 -17.12 44.82 -53.95
CA GLY A 195 -16.90 45.83 -52.91
C GLY A 195 -16.22 45.22 -51.69
N ALA A 196 -15.51 46.05 -50.94
CA ALA A 196 -14.99 45.67 -49.63
C ALA A 196 -16.10 45.74 -48.57
N ASP A 197 -15.91 44.97 -47.51
CA ASP A 197 -16.82 44.96 -46.37
C ASP A 197 -16.83 46.31 -45.65
N GLY A 198 -17.97 46.58 -45.04
CA GLY A 198 -18.23 47.73 -44.21
C GLY A 198 -17.69 47.58 -42.80
N THR A 199 -18.13 48.46 -41.89
CA THR A 199 -17.67 48.47 -40.50
C THR A 199 -18.83 48.29 -39.54
N ILE A 200 -18.70 47.34 -38.63
CA ILE A 200 -19.56 47.19 -37.46
C ILE A 200 -18.77 47.69 -36.26
N SER A 201 -19.25 48.75 -35.61
CA SER A 201 -18.57 49.40 -34.49
C SER A 201 -19.51 49.54 -33.29
N GLY A 202 -18.92 49.71 -32.12
CA GLY A 202 -19.65 49.95 -30.88
C GLY A 202 -18.92 50.97 -30.02
N LYS A 203 -19.62 51.54 -29.04
CA LYS A 203 -19.01 52.43 -28.06
C LYS A 203 -17.89 51.71 -27.28
N ALA A 204 -16.82 52.45 -26.97
CA ALA A 204 -15.70 51.94 -26.17
C ALA A 204 -16.19 51.34 -24.84
N CYS A 205 -15.84 50.07 -24.59
CA CYS A 205 -16.27 49.37 -23.39
C CYS A 205 -15.50 49.84 -22.14
N PRO A 206 -16.14 49.82 -20.96
CA PRO A 206 -15.47 50.09 -19.70
C PRO A 206 -14.45 48.97 -19.36
N LYS A 207 -13.69 49.18 -18.29
CA LYS A 207 -12.73 48.20 -17.76
C LYS A 207 -13.42 46.83 -17.54
N GLY A 208 -12.70 45.73 -17.77
CA GLY A 208 -13.22 44.36 -17.65
C GLY A 208 -13.99 43.80 -18.86
N LEU A 209 -14.50 44.67 -19.75
CA LEU A 209 -15.34 44.26 -20.89
C LEU A 209 -14.66 44.55 -22.25
N TYR A 210 -14.95 43.79 -23.30
CA TYR A 210 -14.36 43.97 -24.64
C TYR A 210 -15.36 43.64 -25.78
N GLY A 211 -14.96 43.95 -27.03
CA GLY A 211 -15.76 43.70 -28.22
C GLY A 211 -16.82 44.78 -28.51
N THR A 212 -17.59 44.57 -29.58
CA THR A 212 -18.67 45.49 -30.00
C THR A 212 -19.83 45.52 -29.01
N PHE A 213 -20.07 44.39 -28.32
CA PHE A 213 -21.19 44.18 -27.40
C PHE A 213 -20.78 44.25 -25.91
N CYS A 214 -19.54 44.63 -25.60
CA CYS A 214 -19.00 44.70 -24.25
C CYS A 214 -19.21 43.41 -23.45
N GLU A 215 -18.65 42.32 -23.96
CA GLU A 215 -18.61 40.99 -23.31
C GLU A 215 -17.49 40.92 -22.27
N GLU A 216 -17.62 40.03 -21.30
CA GLU A 216 -16.63 39.82 -20.24
C GLU A 216 -15.31 39.27 -20.81
N CYS A 217 -14.16 39.83 -20.42
CA CYS A 217 -12.86 39.27 -20.78
C CYS A 217 -12.75 37.78 -20.35
N PRO A 218 -12.04 36.93 -21.12
CA PRO A 218 -11.86 35.51 -20.80
C PRO A 218 -11.27 35.26 -19.40
N ALA A 219 -11.62 34.13 -18.78
CA ALA A 219 -11.04 33.73 -17.48
C ALA A 219 -9.51 33.66 -17.54
N GLY A 220 -8.84 34.16 -16.50
CA GLY A 220 -7.38 34.29 -16.47
C GLY A 220 -6.83 35.51 -17.23
N THR A 221 -7.69 36.47 -17.58
CA THR A 221 -7.29 37.78 -18.12
C THR A 221 -7.92 38.94 -17.34
N TYR A 222 -7.26 40.10 -17.31
CA TYR A 222 -7.76 41.34 -16.72
C TYR A 222 -7.64 42.51 -17.70
N LYS A 223 -8.48 43.53 -17.52
CA LYS A 223 -8.47 44.73 -18.36
C LYS A 223 -8.70 45.99 -17.53
N ASN A 224 -7.67 46.85 -17.48
CA ASN A 224 -7.65 48.07 -16.66
C ASN A 224 -7.91 49.37 -17.46
N ALA A 225 -8.06 49.29 -18.78
CA ALA A 225 -8.27 50.43 -19.66
C ALA A 225 -9.64 50.38 -20.36
N THR A 226 -10.17 51.55 -20.73
CA THR A 226 -11.36 51.68 -21.57
C THR A 226 -11.02 51.44 -23.04
N GLY A 227 -11.86 50.71 -23.76
CA GLY A 227 -11.68 50.40 -25.19
C GLY A 227 -12.44 49.13 -25.56
N SER A 228 -12.52 48.79 -26.85
CA SER A 228 -13.26 47.58 -27.29
C SER A 228 -12.37 46.49 -27.89
N ASP A 229 -11.06 46.75 -28.04
CA ASP A 229 -10.13 45.77 -28.59
C ASP A 229 -9.91 44.59 -27.63
N SER A 230 -9.87 43.38 -28.20
CA SER A 230 -9.61 42.14 -27.44
C SER A 230 -8.19 42.06 -26.89
N SER A 231 -7.23 42.73 -27.53
CA SER A 231 -5.84 42.84 -27.07
C SER A 231 -5.67 43.61 -25.76
N LEU A 232 -6.72 44.31 -25.31
CA LEU A 232 -6.73 45.00 -24.02
C LEU A 232 -6.98 44.04 -22.83
N CYS A 233 -7.45 42.81 -23.08
CA CYS A 233 -7.53 41.77 -22.06
C CYS A 233 -6.13 41.13 -21.91
N GLN A 234 -5.41 41.52 -20.86
CA GLN A 234 -4.05 41.05 -20.56
C GLN A 234 -4.10 39.77 -19.71
N VAL A 235 -3.18 38.84 -19.94
CA VAL A 235 -3.11 37.57 -19.19
C VAL A 235 -2.66 37.85 -17.75
N CYS A 236 -3.33 37.21 -16.78
CA CYS A 236 -2.96 37.30 -15.37
C CYS A 236 -1.58 36.64 -15.13
N PRO A 237 -0.74 37.20 -14.24
CA PRO A 237 0.57 36.64 -13.94
C PRO A 237 0.44 35.24 -13.29
N VAL A 238 1.09 34.25 -13.90
CA VAL A 238 0.99 32.82 -13.52
C VAL A 238 1.72 32.51 -12.19
N HIS A 239 2.67 33.36 -11.78
CA HIS A 239 3.47 33.16 -10.57
C HIS A 239 2.68 33.29 -9.26
N GLU A 240 1.43 33.77 -9.32
CA GLU A 240 0.56 33.96 -8.17
C GLU A 240 -0.53 32.87 -8.04
N LEU A 241 -0.58 31.91 -8.97
CA LEU A 241 -1.59 30.85 -8.96
C LEU A 241 -1.04 29.56 -8.31
N PRO A 242 -1.62 29.08 -7.20
CA PRO A 242 -1.27 27.79 -6.62
C PRO A 242 -1.47 26.63 -7.61
N HIS A 243 -0.66 25.58 -7.51
CA HIS A 243 -0.68 24.44 -8.45
C HIS A 243 -2.04 23.72 -8.56
N ARG A 244 -2.88 23.77 -7.53
CA ARG A 244 -4.22 23.15 -7.48
C ARG A 244 -5.35 24.19 -7.54
N ALA A 245 -5.07 25.37 -8.09
CA ALA A 245 -6.04 26.45 -8.27
C ALA A 245 -6.34 26.70 -9.75
N VAL A 246 -7.56 27.18 -10.02
CA VAL A 246 -8.03 27.56 -11.36
C VAL A 246 -8.64 28.95 -11.28
N TYR A 247 -8.30 29.81 -12.24
CA TYR A 247 -8.92 31.13 -12.37
C TYR A 247 -10.41 31.00 -12.64
N ILE A 248 -11.20 31.84 -11.96
CA ILE A 248 -12.65 31.88 -12.15
C ILE A 248 -13.05 33.11 -12.97
N SER A 249 -14.09 32.97 -13.79
CA SER A 249 -14.75 34.11 -14.41
C SER A 249 -15.58 34.84 -13.37
N VAL A 250 -15.38 36.15 -13.23
CA VAL A 250 -16.20 37.02 -12.38
C VAL A 250 -17.09 37.89 -13.25
N ARG A 251 -18.31 38.08 -12.76
CA ARG A 251 -19.34 38.88 -13.41
C ARG A 251 -18.85 40.31 -13.67
N GLY A 252 -19.00 40.79 -14.90
CA GLY A 252 -18.50 42.09 -15.34
C GLY A 252 -17.01 42.13 -15.71
N GLY A 253 -16.32 40.98 -15.69
CA GLY A 253 -14.91 40.86 -16.04
C GLY A 253 -13.95 41.42 -14.99
N ILE A 254 -12.69 41.00 -15.04
CA ILE A 254 -11.67 41.37 -14.06
C ILE A 254 -11.02 42.70 -14.47
N THR A 255 -11.01 43.68 -13.57
CA THR A 255 -10.48 45.02 -13.85
C THR A 255 -9.02 45.20 -13.43
N GLU A 256 -8.60 44.53 -12.36
CA GLU A 256 -7.29 44.70 -11.71
C GLU A 256 -6.74 43.36 -11.21
N THR A 257 -5.44 43.32 -10.91
CA THR A 257 -4.75 42.16 -10.32
C THR A 257 -4.67 42.30 -8.80
N PRO A 258 -4.70 41.20 -8.01
CA PRO A 258 -4.63 39.78 -8.42
C PRO A 258 -5.95 39.22 -8.94
N CYS A 259 -5.86 38.28 -9.88
CA CYS A 259 -7.03 37.66 -10.48
C CYS A 259 -7.65 36.60 -9.54
N PRO A 260 -8.98 36.58 -9.37
CA PRO A 260 -9.64 35.65 -8.48
C PRO A 260 -9.49 34.21 -8.98
N TYR A 261 -9.19 33.31 -8.05
CA TYR A 261 -9.05 31.88 -8.29
C TYR A 261 -9.79 31.09 -7.22
N GLN A 262 -10.09 29.84 -7.53
CA GLN A 262 -10.61 28.87 -6.57
C GLN A 262 -9.84 27.56 -6.68
N CYS A 263 -9.79 26.79 -5.59
CA CYS A 263 -9.20 25.46 -5.66
C CYS A 263 -10.05 24.53 -6.54
N VAL A 264 -9.42 23.55 -7.19
CA VAL A 264 -10.10 22.57 -8.07
C VAL A 264 -11.21 21.79 -7.33
N SER A 265 -11.10 21.67 -6.00
CA SER A 265 -12.07 21.00 -5.15
C SER A 265 -12.14 21.66 -3.77
N ASP A 266 -13.32 21.61 -3.14
CA ASP A 266 -13.58 22.07 -1.76
C ASP A 266 -12.74 21.36 -0.69
N ARG A 267 -12.03 20.27 -1.04
CA ARG A 267 -11.14 19.53 -0.13
C ARG A 267 -9.82 20.25 0.13
N TYR A 268 -9.46 21.19 -0.72
CA TYR A 268 -8.22 21.96 -0.60
C TYR A 268 -8.52 23.29 0.08
N HIS A 269 -7.71 23.67 1.06
CA HIS A 269 -7.92 24.89 1.83
C HIS A 269 -7.20 26.09 1.17
N MET A 270 -7.94 27.17 0.93
CA MET A 270 -7.38 28.46 0.49
C MET A 270 -6.53 29.09 1.61
N PRO A 271 -5.44 29.82 1.28
CA PRO A 271 -5.10 30.35 -0.04
C PRO A 271 -4.28 29.41 -0.95
N ASP A 272 -3.40 28.56 -0.40
CA ASP A 272 -2.42 27.79 -1.19
C ASP A 272 -2.97 26.49 -1.80
N CYS A 273 -4.25 26.17 -1.55
CA CYS A 273 -4.90 24.93 -1.97
C CYS A 273 -4.15 23.67 -1.50
N PHE A 274 -3.62 23.72 -0.27
CA PHE A 274 -2.96 22.58 0.38
C PHE A 274 -3.97 21.56 0.91
N THR A 275 -3.50 20.33 1.06
CA THR A 275 -4.19 19.28 1.84
C THR A 275 -4.02 19.53 3.34
N ALA A 276 -4.91 18.98 4.17
CA ALA A 276 -4.83 19.13 5.63
C ALA A 276 -3.48 18.65 6.24
N LEU A 277 -2.83 17.66 5.64
CA LEU A 277 -1.50 17.20 6.05
C LEU A 277 -0.41 18.23 5.68
N GLU A 278 -0.44 18.75 4.45
CA GLU A 278 0.51 19.77 3.99
C GLU A 278 0.37 21.05 4.81
N GLU A 279 -0.85 21.47 5.12
CA GLU A 279 -1.11 22.63 5.99
C GLU A 279 -0.49 22.42 7.38
N LEU A 280 -0.63 21.24 7.98
CA LEU A 280 0.06 20.91 9.23
C LEU A 280 1.59 20.98 9.08
N ILE A 281 2.15 20.45 7.99
CA ILE A 281 3.60 20.46 7.78
C ILE A 281 4.13 21.89 7.60
N TYR A 282 3.46 22.71 6.80
CA TYR A 282 3.90 24.06 6.49
C TYR A 282 3.61 25.06 7.62
N THR A 283 2.58 24.85 8.44
CA THR A 283 2.35 25.65 9.66
C THR A 283 3.51 25.53 10.66
N PHE A 284 4.17 24.37 10.73
CA PHE A 284 5.37 24.15 11.54
C PHE A 284 6.69 24.54 10.85
N GLY A 285 6.65 25.26 9.72
CA GLY A 285 7.84 25.74 9.02
C GLY A 285 8.39 24.77 7.97
N GLY A 286 7.56 23.83 7.49
CA GLY A 286 7.89 22.92 6.39
C GLY A 286 8.36 21.54 6.84
N PRO A 287 8.60 20.62 5.88
CA PRO A 287 8.80 19.19 6.16
C PRO A 287 10.02 18.90 7.06
N TRP A 288 11.10 19.67 6.90
CA TRP A 288 12.33 19.50 7.69
C TRP A 288 12.15 19.92 9.16
N LEU A 289 11.58 21.09 9.40
CA LEU A 289 11.32 21.60 10.74
C LEU A 289 10.29 20.76 11.47
N PHE A 290 9.19 20.40 10.79
CA PHE A 290 8.19 19.48 11.33
C PHE A 290 8.79 18.12 11.69
N GLY A 291 9.62 17.54 10.82
CA GLY A 291 10.32 16.29 11.06
C GLY A 291 11.25 16.33 12.27
N LEU A 292 12.03 17.42 12.43
CA LEU A 292 12.90 17.62 13.59
C LEU A 292 12.10 17.77 14.90
N LEU A 293 11.04 18.56 14.89
CA LEU A 293 10.15 18.73 16.05
C LEU A 293 9.48 17.42 16.45
N LEU A 294 8.94 16.68 15.48
CA LEU A 294 8.33 15.37 15.69
C LEU A 294 9.36 14.39 16.29
N THR A 295 10.56 14.34 15.73
CA THR A 295 11.63 13.48 16.24
C THR A 295 12.02 13.85 17.68
N GLY A 296 12.16 15.14 17.97
CA GLY A 296 12.44 15.63 19.34
C GLY A 296 11.34 15.25 20.33
N LEU A 297 10.07 15.39 19.94
CA LEU A 297 8.92 14.99 20.76
C LEU A 297 8.91 13.46 21.00
N LEU A 298 9.17 12.66 19.96
CA LEU A 298 9.27 11.21 20.06
C LEU A 298 10.38 10.77 21.03
N VAL A 299 11.55 11.42 20.97
CA VAL A 299 12.66 11.17 21.89
C VAL A 299 12.28 11.50 23.33
N LEU A 300 11.66 12.65 23.55
CA LEU A 300 11.23 13.09 24.88
C LEU A 300 10.19 12.15 25.48
N LEU A 301 9.18 11.75 24.70
CA LEU A 301 8.17 10.78 25.12
C LEU A 301 8.78 9.39 25.37
N ALA A 302 9.74 8.95 24.55
CA ALA A 302 10.44 7.68 24.74
C ALA A 302 11.28 7.68 26.03
N LEU A 303 11.91 8.81 26.39
CA LEU A 303 12.60 8.96 27.67
C LEU A 303 11.64 8.88 28.84
N VAL A 304 10.47 9.55 28.75
CA VAL A 304 9.41 9.46 29.78
C VAL A 304 8.93 8.02 29.94
N LEU A 305 8.67 7.30 28.84
CA LEU A 305 8.29 5.88 28.88
C LEU A 305 9.39 4.99 29.47
N SER A 306 10.66 5.28 29.18
CA SER A 306 11.80 4.53 29.73
C SER A 306 11.93 4.74 31.24
N VAL A 307 11.77 5.98 31.72
CA VAL A 307 11.75 6.31 33.16
C VAL A 307 10.53 5.67 33.83
N ALA A 308 9.36 5.72 33.20
CA ALA A 308 8.14 5.08 33.71
C ALA A 308 8.33 3.57 33.81
N ARG A 309 8.88 2.92 32.78
CA ARG A 309 9.22 1.48 32.81
C ARG A 309 10.15 1.17 33.97
N MET A 310 11.22 1.94 34.15
CA MET A 310 12.17 1.75 35.24
C MET A 310 11.50 1.89 36.62
N LYS A 311 10.56 2.83 36.76
CA LYS A 311 9.80 3.03 38.01
C LYS A 311 8.70 2.00 38.27
N PHE A 312 8.01 1.49 37.25
CA PHE A 312 6.89 0.55 37.44
C PHE A 312 7.34 -0.91 37.46
N VAL A 313 8.44 -1.25 36.76
CA VAL A 313 8.99 -2.61 36.69
C VAL A 313 10.11 -2.80 37.72
N GLY A 314 10.84 -1.75 38.09
CA GLY A 314 11.95 -1.82 39.05
C GLY A 314 11.55 -1.79 40.53
N VAL A 315 10.26 -1.77 40.87
CA VAL A 315 9.80 -1.77 42.28
C VAL A 315 9.92 -3.15 42.94
N ASP A 316 10.08 -4.22 42.15
CA ASP A 316 10.29 -5.58 42.67
C ASP A 316 11.78 -5.91 42.94
N GLU A 317 12.73 -5.03 42.60
CA GLU A 317 14.14 -5.16 42.98
C GLU A 317 14.52 -4.03 43.95
N LEU A 318 14.70 -4.37 45.24
CA LEU A 318 15.22 -3.42 46.24
C LEU A 318 16.58 -2.85 45.77
N PRO A 319 16.81 -1.52 45.90
CA PRO A 319 18.01 -0.90 45.36
C PRO A 319 19.22 -1.13 46.27
N GLY A 320 20.17 -1.96 45.83
CA GLY A 320 21.56 -1.91 46.28
C GLY A 320 22.39 -1.03 45.34
N PRO A 321 23.34 -0.20 45.83
CA PRO A 321 24.12 0.69 44.98
C PRO A 321 25.20 -0.10 44.24
N ALA A 322 25.22 -0.03 42.92
CA ALA A 322 26.38 -0.41 42.12
C ALA A 322 27.32 0.79 41.92
N PRO A 323 28.61 0.53 41.70
CA PRO A 323 29.20 1.07 40.49
C PRO A 323 29.90 0.00 39.64
N THR A 324 29.65 0.11 38.33
CA THR A 324 30.46 -0.28 37.17
C THR A 324 31.79 -1.02 37.39
N GLN A 325 31.92 -2.25 36.87
CA GLN A 325 33.00 -2.71 35.97
C GLN A 325 32.97 -4.24 35.77
N HIS A 326 33.21 -4.65 34.52
CA HIS A 326 33.68 -5.97 34.03
C HIS A 326 32.93 -7.24 34.45
N GLY A 327 32.73 -8.13 33.47
CA GLY A 327 31.97 -9.37 33.61
C GLY A 327 32.33 -10.17 34.85
N SER A 328 31.42 -10.17 35.82
CA SER A 328 31.39 -11.14 36.90
C SER A 328 30.20 -12.05 36.67
N GLN A 329 30.53 -13.27 36.23
CA GLN A 329 29.93 -14.54 36.65
C GLN A 329 28.72 -14.34 37.57
N ILE A 330 27.52 -14.46 36.99
CA ILE A 330 26.29 -14.55 37.76
C ILE A 330 26.27 -15.96 38.32
N ASP A 331 26.64 -16.12 39.59
CA ASP A 331 26.41 -17.34 40.36
C ASP A 331 24.91 -17.63 40.33
N HIS A 332 24.50 -18.60 39.50
CA HIS A 332 23.14 -19.12 39.46
C HIS A 332 23.03 -20.40 40.29
N SER A 333 23.47 -20.34 41.55
CA SER A 333 22.79 -21.09 42.59
C SER A 333 21.71 -20.18 43.18
N PHE A 334 20.59 -20.00 42.47
CA PHE A 334 19.38 -19.57 43.18
C PHE A 334 19.00 -20.71 44.12
N PRO A 335 19.12 -20.55 45.45
CA PRO A 335 18.58 -21.52 46.38
C PRO A 335 17.07 -21.36 46.25
N PHE A 336 16.41 -22.43 45.80
CA PHE A 336 14.97 -22.52 45.86
C PHE A 336 14.58 -22.32 47.33
N LEU A 337 13.88 -21.22 47.67
CA LEU A 337 13.45 -20.97 49.04
C LEU A 337 12.51 -22.10 49.49
N GLU A 338 13.11 -23.01 50.24
CA GLU A 338 12.57 -23.75 51.39
C GLU A 338 11.41 -23.02 52.06
N SER A 339 10.18 -23.45 51.77
CA SER A 339 9.18 -23.80 52.78
C SER A 339 7.98 -24.45 52.09
N LEU A 340 7.45 -25.51 52.70
CA LEU A 340 6.50 -26.51 52.15
C LEU A 340 6.98 -27.40 50.99
N ASN A 341 8.02 -27.03 50.24
CA ASN A 341 8.55 -27.88 49.16
C ASN A 341 9.25 -29.15 49.67
N GLU A 342 9.83 -29.12 50.87
CA GLU A 342 10.55 -30.24 51.48
C GLU A 342 9.62 -31.43 51.80
N VAL A 343 8.34 -31.16 52.12
CA VAL A 343 7.30 -32.20 52.33
C VAL A 343 6.77 -32.74 50.99
N LEU A 344 6.97 -32.00 49.88
CA LEU A 344 6.61 -32.40 48.51
C LEU A 344 7.78 -33.07 47.77
N GLU A 345 9.01 -32.93 48.27
CA GLU A 345 10.18 -33.60 47.71
C GLU A 345 10.20 -35.10 47.99
N THR A 346 9.67 -35.56 49.13
CA THR A 346 9.53 -37.00 49.41
C THR A 346 8.58 -37.68 48.41
N ASN A 347 7.39 -37.12 48.17
CA ASN A 347 6.46 -37.62 47.15
C ASN A 347 7.04 -37.54 45.72
N ARG A 348 7.83 -36.50 45.41
CA ARG A 348 8.44 -36.34 44.07
C ARG A 348 9.62 -37.28 43.82
N VAL A 349 10.36 -37.66 44.86
CA VAL A 349 11.46 -38.65 44.77
C VAL A 349 10.90 -40.08 44.66
N GLU A 350 9.78 -40.38 45.32
CA GLU A 350 9.08 -41.66 45.15
C GLU A 350 8.47 -41.82 43.73
N GLU A 351 7.95 -40.73 43.15
CA GLU A 351 7.41 -40.72 41.78
C GLU A 351 8.49 -40.95 40.71
N SER A 352 9.70 -40.40 40.86
CA SER A 352 10.77 -40.62 39.88
C SER A 352 11.35 -42.04 39.93
N GLN A 353 11.37 -42.65 41.12
CA GLN A 353 11.83 -44.02 41.33
C GLN A 353 10.84 -45.06 40.82
N SER A 354 9.55 -44.75 40.72
CA SER A 354 8.50 -45.68 40.23
C SER A 354 8.21 -45.56 38.73
N HIS A 355 8.82 -44.60 38.02
CA HIS A 355 8.59 -44.37 36.59
C HIS A 355 9.16 -45.49 35.71
N VAL A 356 8.34 -46.05 34.82
CA VAL A 356 8.72 -47.11 33.87
C VAL A 356 9.10 -46.53 32.52
N HIS A 357 8.12 -45.98 31.81
CA HIS A 357 8.26 -45.55 30.43
C HIS A 357 7.34 -44.37 30.11
N ARG A 358 7.82 -43.55 29.18
CA ARG A 358 7.13 -42.37 28.64
C ARG A 358 6.72 -42.65 27.20
N MET A 359 5.42 -42.66 26.92
CA MET A 359 4.89 -42.73 25.56
C MET A 359 4.55 -41.33 25.05
N TYR A 360 5.06 -40.98 23.87
CA TYR A 360 4.77 -39.69 23.24
C TYR A 360 3.53 -39.76 22.34
N PHE A 361 2.75 -38.68 22.30
CA PHE A 361 1.69 -38.51 21.32
C PHE A 361 2.28 -38.22 19.93
N ILE A 362 1.63 -38.78 18.92
CA ILE A 362 1.96 -38.59 17.52
C ILE A 362 1.15 -37.41 16.97
N GLY A 363 1.75 -36.63 16.07
CA GLY A 363 1.11 -35.52 15.36
C GLY A 363 1.46 -34.12 15.90
N PRO A 364 1.34 -33.07 15.07
CA PRO A 364 1.72 -31.69 15.39
C PRO A 364 0.67 -30.90 16.21
N ASN A 365 -0.43 -31.53 16.62
CA ASN A 365 -1.54 -30.89 17.35
C ASN A 365 -2.21 -29.75 16.57
N THR A 366 -2.43 -29.93 15.28
CA THR A 366 -3.14 -28.97 14.43
C THR A 366 -4.61 -29.40 14.28
N PHE A 367 -5.48 -28.49 13.83
CA PHE A 367 -6.89 -28.84 13.60
C PHE A 367 -7.06 -29.95 12.55
N SER A 368 -6.11 -30.10 11.62
CA SER A 368 -6.08 -31.17 10.63
C SER A 368 -5.49 -32.48 11.16
N GLU A 369 -4.50 -32.41 12.06
CA GLU A 369 -3.84 -33.58 12.66
C GLU A 369 -3.75 -33.38 14.19
N PRO A 370 -4.77 -33.82 14.94
CA PRO A 370 -4.75 -33.80 16.40
C PRO A 370 -3.74 -34.81 16.96
N TRP A 371 -3.42 -34.64 18.24
CA TRP A 371 -2.66 -35.64 18.98
C TRP A 371 -3.38 -36.99 18.99
N HIS A 372 -2.61 -38.06 18.76
CA HIS A 372 -3.10 -39.42 18.90
C HIS A 372 -2.01 -40.35 19.45
N LEU A 373 -2.41 -41.36 20.21
CA LEU A 373 -1.55 -42.45 20.66
C LEU A 373 -1.67 -43.65 19.73
N PRO A 374 -0.56 -44.39 19.51
CA PRO A 374 -0.60 -45.63 18.74
C PRO A 374 -1.32 -46.75 19.50
N HIS A 375 -2.05 -47.60 18.78
CA HIS A 375 -2.78 -48.76 19.34
C HIS A 375 -1.88 -49.95 19.72
N THR A 376 -0.55 -49.82 19.61
CA THR A 376 0.37 -50.88 20.00
C THR A 376 1.16 -50.43 21.22
N PRO A 377 1.04 -51.12 22.38
CA PRO A 377 1.87 -50.79 23.54
C PRO A 377 3.36 -51.00 23.21
N SER A 378 4.24 -50.16 23.75
CA SER A 378 5.68 -50.31 23.55
C SER A 378 6.19 -51.57 24.25
N GLU A 379 7.30 -52.15 23.75
CA GLU A 379 7.90 -53.37 24.32
C GLU A 379 8.19 -53.23 25.83
N GLN A 380 8.43 -52.01 26.30
CA GLN A 380 8.72 -51.70 27.72
C GLN A 380 7.47 -51.66 28.62
N ILE A 381 6.27 -51.46 28.06
CA ILE A 381 5.00 -51.38 28.80
C ILE A 381 4.16 -52.65 28.66
N HIS A 382 4.43 -53.47 27.64
CA HIS A 382 3.69 -54.69 27.32
C HIS A 382 3.44 -55.60 28.56
N ASP A 383 4.41 -55.67 29.47
CA ASP A 383 4.34 -56.54 30.64
C ASP A 383 3.51 -55.98 31.82
N ILE A 384 3.23 -54.67 31.81
CA ILE A 384 2.50 -53.96 32.87
C ILE A 384 1.04 -53.73 32.48
N VAL A 385 0.74 -53.84 31.19
CA VAL A 385 -0.56 -53.44 30.64
C VAL A 385 -1.31 -54.61 30.01
N TYR A 386 -2.65 -54.60 30.11
CA TYR A 386 -3.54 -55.46 29.34
C TYR A 386 -3.79 -54.84 27.96
N GLU A 387 -3.33 -55.52 26.91
CA GLU A 387 -3.35 -55.01 25.52
C GLU A 387 -4.76 -54.59 25.05
N SER A 388 -5.79 -55.39 25.33
CA SER A 388 -7.16 -55.06 24.92
C SER A 388 -7.74 -53.84 25.65
N ALA A 389 -7.46 -53.70 26.94
CA ALA A 389 -7.92 -52.57 27.75
C ALA A 389 -7.12 -51.29 27.40
N PHE A 390 -5.85 -51.44 27.02
CA PHE A 390 -5.03 -50.35 26.50
C PHE A 390 -5.58 -49.79 25.20
N ASN A 391 -6.02 -50.65 24.28
CA ASN A 391 -6.57 -50.19 23.01
C ASN A 391 -7.85 -49.36 23.21
N THR A 392 -8.70 -49.78 24.15
CA THR A 392 -9.90 -49.02 24.53
C THR A 392 -9.55 -47.66 25.15
N PHE A 393 -8.54 -47.64 26.03
CA PHE A 393 -8.00 -46.39 26.59
C PHE A 393 -7.45 -45.45 25.51
N VAL A 394 -6.73 -46.00 24.52
CA VAL A 394 -6.22 -45.23 23.38
C VAL A 394 -7.35 -44.67 22.52
N ASP A 395 -8.41 -45.44 22.25
CA ASP A 395 -9.59 -44.98 21.53
C ASP A 395 -10.25 -43.77 22.22
N GLU A 396 -10.43 -43.85 23.54
CA GLU A 396 -11.03 -42.78 24.34
C GLU A 396 -10.14 -41.53 24.39
N ILE A 397 -8.83 -41.69 24.59
CA ILE A 397 -7.87 -40.58 24.53
C ILE A 397 -7.86 -39.92 23.15
N ASN A 398 -7.80 -40.71 22.08
CA ASN A 398 -7.78 -40.21 20.71
C ASN A 398 -9.08 -39.47 20.37
N ALA A 399 -10.23 -39.95 20.86
CA ALA A 399 -11.52 -39.28 20.72
C ALA A 399 -11.56 -37.94 21.48
N ILE A 400 -11.00 -37.85 22.69
CA ILE A 400 -10.92 -36.59 23.46
C ILE A 400 -9.98 -35.59 22.78
N ALA A 401 -8.84 -36.06 22.26
CA ALA A 401 -7.84 -35.25 21.59
C ALA A 401 -8.32 -34.70 20.23
N ALA A 402 -9.27 -35.36 19.56
CA ALA A 402 -9.81 -34.94 18.28
C ALA A 402 -10.51 -33.56 18.31
N TYR A 403 -10.29 -32.77 17.26
CA TYR A 403 -10.92 -31.46 17.09
C TYR A 403 -12.25 -31.55 16.31
N GLN A 404 -13.20 -30.69 16.67
CA GLN A 404 -14.45 -30.55 15.93
C GLN A 404 -14.26 -29.59 14.74
N TRP A 405 -15.00 -29.81 13.65
CA TRP A 405 -14.85 -29.07 12.39
C TRP A 405 -15.03 -27.54 12.54
N TRP A 406 -15.97 -27.11 13.39
CA TRP A 406 -16.24 -25.68 13.62
C TRP A 406 -15.08 -24.96 14.30
N GLU A 407 -14.26 -25.67 15.09
CA GLU A 407 -13.08 -25.07 15.75
C GLU A 407 -12.06 -24.61 14.71
N GLY A 408 -11.90 -25.39 13.64
CA GLY A 408 -11.06 -25.05 12.48
C GLY A 408 -11.65 -23.89 11.66
N VAL A 409 -12.97 -23.83 11.48
CA VAL A 409 -13.64 -22.72 10.76
C VAL A 409 -13.46 -21.39 11.50
N ILE A 410 -13.59 -21.37 12.83
CA ILE A 410 -13.34 -20.16 13.63
C ILE A 410 -11.87 -19.74 13.51
N PHE A 411 -10.94 -20.69 13.57
CA PHE A 411 -9.52 -20.40 13.39
C PHE A 411 -9.22 -19.82 12.01
N SER A 412 -9.80 -20.36 10.93
CA SER A 412 -9.67 -19.83 9.58
C SER A 412 -10.27 -18.42 9.45
N ALA A 413 -11.44 -18.18 10.02
CA ALA A 413 -12.06 -16.85 10.02
C ALA A 413 -11.21 -15.81 10.78
N LEU A 414 -10.73 -16.17 11.98
CA LEU A 414 -9.84 -15.32 12.77
C LEU A 414 -8.50 -15.07 12.07
N SER A 415 -8.00 -16.03 11.29
CA SER A 415 -6.74 -15.87 10.54
C SER A 415 -6.82 -14.78 9.48
N VAL A 416 -8.01 -14.57 8.89
CA VAL A 416 -8.30 -13.51 7.91
C VAL A 416 -8.52 -12.16 8.58
N ILE A 417 -9.30 -12.11 9.68
CA ILE A 417 -9.62 -10.86 10.40
C ILE A 417 -8.41 -10.34 11.20
N GLY A 418 -7.58 -11.25 11.70
CA GLY A 418 -6.38 -10.95 12.46
C GLY A 418 -5.65 -12.21 12.89
N TYR A 419 -4.66 -12.64 12.09
CA TYR A 419 -3.69 -13.72 12.35
C TYR A 419 -3.33 -13.99 13.83
N PRO A 420 -2.99 -12.97 14.66
CA PRO A 420 -2.68 -13.18 16.08
C PRO A 420 -3.84 -13.70 16.94
N LEU A 421 -5.08 -13.31 16.65
CA LEU A 421 -6.26 -13.81 17.36
C LEU A 421 -6.48 -15.29 17.07
N ALA A 422 -6.17 -15.72 15.84
CA ALA A 422 -6.20 -17.13 15.46
C ALA A 422 -5.20 -17.97 16.27
N CYS A 423 -3.95 -17.50 16.39
CA CYS A 423 -2.93 -18.17 17.21
C CYS A 423 -3.33 -18.27 18.70
N SER A 424 -3.89 -17.21 19.26
CA SER A 424 -4.37 -17.19 20.65
C SER A 424 -5.54 -18.18 20.85
N TRP A 425 -6.51 -18.18 19.93
CA TRP A 425 -7.62 -19.13 19.91
C TRP A 425 -7.13 -20.58 19.86
N GLN A 426 -6.22 -20.90 18.95
CA GLN A 426 -5.65 -22.24 18.82
C GLN A 426 -4.95 -22.68 20.13
N HIS A 427 -4.17 -21.80 20.73
CA HIS A 427 -3.48 -22.11 21.99
C HIS A 427 -4.46 -22.30 23.16
N TRP A 428 -5.53 -21.51 23.23
CA TRP A 428 -6.60 -21.68 24.21
C TRP A 428 -7.32 -23.03 24.04
N ARG A 429 -7.68 -23.41 22.79
CA ARG A 429 -8.29 -24.72 22.51
C ARG A 429 -7.37 -25.88 22.90
N ARG A 430 -6.07 -25.80 22.59
CA ARG A 430 -5.07 -26.81 23.01
C ARG A 430 -5.00 -26.97 24.53
N ARG A 431 -5.03 -25.86 25.29
CA ARG A 431 -5.04 -25.92 26.77
C ARG A 431 -6.28 -26.62 27.30
N LEU A 432 -7.45 -26.31 26.76
CA LEU A 432 -8.71 -26.93 27.17
C LEU A 432 -8.70 -28.45 26.91
N LYS A 433 -8.16 -28.88 25.77
CA LYS A 433 -8.02 -30.30 25.43
C LYS A 433 -7.06 -31.03 26.38
N LEU A 434 -5.91 -30.43 26.69
CA LEU A 434 -4.98 -31.01 27.66
C LEU A 434 -5.59 -31.10 29.06
N GLN A 435 -6.32 -30.07 29.51
CA GLN A 435 -7.03 -30.09 30.79
C GLN A 435 -8.03 -31.24 30.84
N ARG A 436 -8.82 -31.42 29.79
CA ARG A 436 -9.78 -32.52 29.69
C ARG A 436 -9.10 -33.89 29.66
N LEU A 437 -7.98 -34.04 28.96
CA LEU A 437 -7.19 -35.28 28.98
C LEU A 437 -6.63 -35.59 30.37
N ARG A 438 -6.17 -34.57 31.11
CA ARG A 438 -5.70 -34.72 32.50
C ARG A 438 -6.83 -35.09 33.45
N GLU A 439 -7.99 -34.46 33.34
CA GLU A 439 -9.18 -34.77 34.14
C GLU A 439 -9.68 -36.18 33.87
N PHE A 440 -9.72 -36.58 32.59
CA PHE A 440 -10.09 -37.93 32.18
C PHE A 440 -9.17 -38.98 32.82
N VAL A 441 -7.84 -38.86 32.68
CA VAL A 441 -6.90 -39.83 33.24
C VAL A 441 -6.86 -39.81 34.77
N ARG A 442 -7.08 -38.66 35.41
CA ARG A 442 -6.99 -38.54 36.87
C ARG A 442 -8.27 -39.00 37.60
N SER A 443 -9.44 -38.89 36.96
CA SER A 443 -10.72 -39.01 37.68
C SER A 443 -11.80 -39.80 36.98
N GLU A 444 -11.82 -39.87 35.64
CA GLU A 444 -12.87 -40.58 34.90
C GLU A 444 -12.47 -42.00 34.51
N TYR A 445 -11.18 -42.21 34.20
CA TYR A 445 -10.64 -43.50 33.80
C TYR A 445 -10.18 -44.34 35.01
N ASP A 446 -10.62 -45.59 35.08
CA ASP A 446 -10.38 -46.52 36.20
C ASP A 446 -9.00 -47.22 36.18
N HIS A 447 -8.10 -46.76 35.31
CA HIS A 447 -6.80 -47.36 35.03
C HIS A 447 -6.86 -48.86 34.72
N ALA A 448 -7.98 -49.38 34.20
CA ALA A 448 -8.19 -50.81 33.94
C ALA A 448 -7.13 -51.44 33.04
N CYS A 449 -6.42 -50.65 32.24
CA CYS A 449 -5.32 -51.14 31.42
C CYS A 449 -4.11 -51.60 32.25
N LEU A 450 -3.91 -51.13 33.48
CA LEU A 450 -2.77 -51.55 34.33
C LEU A 450 -3.02 -52.91 34.99
N ARG A 451 -1.98 -53.74 35.10
CA ARG A 451 -2.02 -55.04 35.79
C ARG A 451 -1.98 -54.91 37.31
N SER A 452 -1.27 -53.92 37.85
CA SER A 452 -1.18 -53.68 39.30
C SER A 452 -2.51 -53.20 39.90
N CYS A 453 -3.01 -53.96 40.89
CA CYS A 453 -4.23 -53.61 41.64
C CYS A 453 -4.08 -52.30 42.44
N ARG A 454 -2.92 -52.05 43.06
CA ARG A 454 -2.67 -50.80 43.80
C ARG A 454 -2.65 -49.57 42.89
N SER A 455 -2.01 -49.66 41.73
CA SER A 455 -1.96 -48.54 40.78
C SER A 455 -3.35 -48.13 40.27
N ARG A 456 -4.26 -49.11 40.14
CA ARG A 456 -5.67 -48.91 39.79
C ARG A 456 -6.47 -48.29 40.92
N ALA A 457 -6.29 -48.77 42.15
CA ALA A 457 -7.04 -48.29 43.30
C ALA A 457 -6.68 -46.85 43.70
N LEU A 458 -5.42 -46.44 43.50
CA LEU A 458 -4.92 -45.12 43.89
C LEU A 458 -5.01 -44.07 42.78
N TYR A 459 -5.34 -44.45 41.54
CA TYR A 459 -5.32 -43.54 40.39
C TYR A 459 -3.96 -42.84 40.16
N GLU A 460 -2.87 -43.55 40.46
CA GLU A 460 -1.49 -43.02 40.42
C GLU A 460 -0.62 -43.63 39.32
N GLY A 461 -1.09 -44.66 38.63
CA GLY A 461 -0.27 -45.43 37.67
C GLY A 461 -0.07 -44.79 36.29
N ILE A 462 -0.86 -43.78 35.93
CA ILE A 462 -0.75 -43.09 34.62
C ILE A 462 -0.88 -41.58 34.83
N LYS A 463 0.02 -40.79 34.23
CA LYS A 463 -0.08 -39.32 34.21
C LYS A 463 0.11 -38.76 32.80
N VAL A 464 -0.68 -37.75 32.46
CA VAL A 464 -0.59 -37.06 31.16
C VAL A 464 0.01 -35.67 31.33
N ASN A 465 1.09 -35.44 30.60
CA ASN A 465 1.82 -34.20 30.61
C ASN A 465 2.06 -33.69 29.19
N ALA A 466 2.39 -32.41 29.08
CA ALA A 466 2.69 -31.78 27.81
C ALA A 466 3.66 -30.63 28.00
N THR A 467 4.35 -30.29 26.93
CA THR A 467 5.27 -29.16 26.86
C THR A 467 4.52 -27.83 26.96
N SER A 468 5.22 -26.75 27.36
CA SER A 468 4.63 -25.42 27.61
C SER A 468 4.02 -24.75 26.36
N ASP A 469 4.51 -25.12 25.18
CA ASP A 469 4.03 -24.70 23.87
C ASP A 469 2.82 -25.54 23.38
N LEU A 470 2.51 -26.66 24.05
CA LEU A 470 1.41 -27.58 23.75
C LEU A 470 1.51 -28.20 22.35
N MET A 471 2.73 -28.40 21.86
CA MET A 471 3.00 -29.07 20.59
C MET A 471 3.31 -30.56 20.80
N LEU A 472 3.92 -30.92 21.94
CA LEU A 472 4.23 -32.30 22.32
C LEU A 472 3.52 -32.66 23.63
N ALA A 473 2.80 -33.78 23.62
CA ALA A 473 2.22 -34.38 24.81
C ALA A 473 2.83 -35.78 25.02
N TYR A 474 2.79 -36.27 26.25
CA TYR A 474 3.22 -37.61 26.60
C TYR A 474 2.45 -38.18 27.80
N VAL A 475 2.45 -39.50 27.88
CA VAL A 475 1.86 -40.29 28.96
C VAL A 475 2.98 -41.02 29.69
N ASP A 476 3.10 -40.78 30.99
CA ASP A 476 4.06 -41.41 31.87
C ASP A 476 3.37 -42.55 32.64
N PHE A 477 4.01 -43.72 32.67
CA PHE A 477 3.54 -44.92 33.38
C PHE A 477 4.37 -45.18 34.64
N PHE A 478 3.69 -45.42 35.77
CA PHE A 478 4.31 -45.64 37.08
C PHE A 478 3.95 -47.01 37.66
N LEU A 479 4.89 -47.63 38.37
CA LEU A 479 4.68 -48.89 39.08
C LEU A 479 3.96 -48.67 40.40
N GLY A 480 2.93 -49.47 40.67
CA GLY A 480 2.21 -49.46 41.95
C GLY A 480 2.95 -50.13 43.11
N GLY A 481 4.09 -50.79 42.88
CA GLY A 481 4.89 -51.47 43.92
C GLY A 481 4.44 -52.89 44.30
N ASP A 482 3.24 -53.31 43.88
CA ASP A 482 2.74 -54.70 44.05
C ASP A 482 3.48 -55.71 43.15
N GLU A 483 4.02 -55.22 42.03
CA GLU A 483 4.76 -55.98 41.03
C GLU A 483 6.22 -56.12 41.47
N LYS A 484 6.49 -56.96 42.49
CA LYS A 484 7.85 -57.20 43.01
C LYS A 484 8.71 -58.03 42.03
N ARG A 485 9.19 -57.41 40.95
CA ARG A 485 10.27 -57.93 40.09
C ARG A 485 11.54 -57.10 40.31
N THR A 486 12.70 -57.75 40.40
CA THR A 486 14.01 -57.09 40.59
C THR A 486 14.46 -56.28 39.39
N ASP A 487 13.85 -56.53 38.23
CA ASP A 487 14.24 -55.98 36.92
C ASP A 487 13.42 -54.71 36.55
N LEU A 488 12.50 -54.30 37.43
CA LEU A 488 11.63 -53.14 37.27
C LEU A 488 11.73 -52.23 38.51
N PRO A 489 11.90 -50.90 38.36
CA PRO A 489 11.98 -50.15 37.10
C PRO A 489 13.36 -50.29 36.43
N PRO A 490 13.42 -50.27 35.08
CA PRO A 490 14.67 -50.44 34.35
C PRO A 490 15.64 -49.30 34.69
N ARG A 491 16.92 -49.63 34.89
CA ARG A 491 18.01 -48.64 35.10
C ARG A 491 18.27 -47.85 33.82
N LEU A 492 18.93 -46.69 33.93
CA LEU A 492 19.21 -45.82 32.77
C LEU A 492 19.83 -46.60 31.60
N TYR A 493 20.87 -47.41 31.85
CA TYR A 493 21.54 -48.20 30.81
C TYR A 493 20.65 -49.23 30.12
N GLU A 494 19.66 -49.78 30.81
CA GLU A 494 18.68 -50.74 30.25
C GLU A 494 17.62 -50.03 29.39
N ARG A 495 17.46 -48.71 29.55
CA ARG A 495 16.58 -47.88 28.73
C ARG A 495 17.27 -47.32 27.49
N LEU A 496 18.59 -47.47 27.37
CA LEU A 496 19.35 -46.99 26.22
C LEU A 496 19.27 -48.02 25.08
N PRO A 497 19.05 -47.59 23.82
CA PRO A 497 18.92 -46.20 23.38
C PRO A 497 17.55 -45.57 23.70
N MET A 498 17.58 -44.37 24.29
CA MET A 498 16.39 -43.61 24.67
C MET A 498 16.14 -42.48 23.68
N THR A 499 14.88 -42.28 23.28
CA THR A 499 14.46 -41.18 22.40
C THR A 499 13.88 -40.02 23.20
N LEU A 500 14.43 -38.83 23.04
CA LEU A 500 13.93 -37.60 23.64
C LEU A 500 13.44 -36.65 22.53
N LEU A 501 12.12 -36.47 22.41
CA LEU A 501 11.55 -35.64 21.36
C LEU A 501 11.62 -34.14 21.72
N PHE A 502 11.81 -33.30 20.71
CA PHE A 502 11.67 -31.85 20.85
C PHE A 502 10.20 -31.46 20.81
N GLY A 503 9.81 -30.56 21.72
CA GLY A 503 8.63 -29.73 21.55
C GLY A 503 8.88 -28.65 20.50
N GLY A 504 7.81 -28.06 19.99
CA GLY A 504 7.85 -27.00 18.98
C GLY A 504 7.94 -27.52 17.55
N ASP A 505 7.69 -26.62 16.60
CA ASP A 505 7.77 -26.86 15.16
C ASP A 505 8.89 -26.03 14.48
N GLY A 506 9.64 -25.26 15.27
CA GLY A 506 10.67 -24.34 14.79
C GLY A 506 10.09 -23.02 14.25
N SER A 507 8.82 -22.74 14.54
CA SER A 507 8.23 -21.42 14.28
C SER A 507 8.73 -20.38 15.29
N TYR A 508 8.55 -19.10 14.97
CA TYR A 508 8.91 -18.01 15.87
C TYR A 508 8.14 -18.07 17.22
N MET A 509 6.91 -18.61 17.21
CA MET A 509 6.04 -18.71 18.40
C MET A 509 6.24 -19.98 19.23
N ALA A 510 6.73 -21.05 18.59
CA ALA A 510 7.02 -22.35 19.20
C ALA A 510 8.38 -22.86 18.68
N PRO A 511 9.50 -22.28 19.17
CA PRO A 511 10.83 -22.77 18.82
C PRO A 511 11.02 -24.20 19.28
N PHE A 512 11.96 -24.93 18.66
CA PHE A 512 12.32 -26.25 19.14
C PHE A 512 12.87 -26.18 20.56
N THR A 513 12.35 -27.00 21.46
CA THR A 513 12.80 -27.08 22.85
C THR A 513 12.80 -28.51 23.34
N LEU A 514 13.84 -28.87 24.08
CA LEU A 514 13.88 -30.08 24.88
C LEU A 514 13.31 -29.76 26.27
N HIS A 515 12.19 -30.39 26.61
CA HIS A 515 11.58 -30.24 27.93
C HIS A 515 12.30 -31.15 28.94
N ASN A 516 12.85 -30.55 30.00
CA ASN A 516 13.51 -31.28 31.07
C ASN A 516 12.62 -31.32 32.32
N ASP A 517 12.00 -32.48 32.54
CA ASP A 517 11.21 -32.78 33.72
C ASP A 517 12.06 -33.30 34.86
N ASN A 518 11.52 -33.26 36.08
CA ASN A 518 12.13 -33.91 37.25
C ASN A 518 12.38 -35.41 37.00
N ILE A 519 11.51 -36.10 36.25
CA ILE A 519 11.68 -37.51 35.88
C ILE A 519 12.92 -37.68 35.00
N LEU A 520 13.09 -36.86 33.96
CA LEU A 520 14.22 -36.95 33.05
C LEU A 520 15.53 -36.61 33.77
N THR A 521 15.54 -35.55 34.59
CA THR A 521 16.69 -35.19 35.43
C THR A 521 17.04 -36.32 36.40
N SER A 522 16.05 -36.93 37.05
CA SER A 522 16.28 -38.03 38.00
C SER A 522 16.74 -39.33 37.33
N LEU A 523 16.42 -39.54 36.05
CA LEU A 523 16.93 -40.66 35.27
C LEU A 523 18.36 -40.39 34.83
N MET A 524 18.64 -39.18 34.33
CA MET A 524 19.99 -38.79 33.92
C MET A 524 20.96 -38.69 35.10
N SER A 525 20.47 -38.36 36.30
CA SER A 525 21.28 -38.30 37.53
C SER A 525 21.91 -39.64 37.94
N GLN A 526 21.45 -40.76 37.36
CA GLN A 526 22.08 -42.07 37.53
C GLN A 526 23.46 -42.16 36.84
N SER A 527 23.77 -41.24 35.92
CA SER A 527 25.05 -41.22 35.17
C SER A 527 25.74 -39.85 35.19
N VAL A 528 25.01 -38.75 35.03
CA VAL A 528 25.54 -37.38 34.89
C VAL A 528 25.04 -36.51 36.04
N GLN A 529 25.87 -35.63 36.59
CA GLN A 529 25.43 -34.71 37.65
C GLN A 529 24.24 -33.85 37.19
N PRO A 530 23.21 -33.64 38.03
CA PRO A 530 22.02 -32.86 37.66
C PRO A 530 22.35 -31.46 37.14
N THR A 531 23.34 -30.78 37.74
CA THR A 531 23.80 -29.44 37.33
C THR A 531 24.34 -29.44 35.90
N THR A 532 25.20 -30.41 35.56
CA THR A 532 25.74 -30.61 34.21
C THR A 532 24.64 -30.91 33.20
N TRP A 533 23.65 -31.74 33.57
CA TRP A 533 22.50 -32.04 32.71
C TRP A 533 21.62 -30.81 32.46
N TYR A 534 21.25 -30.07 33.52
CA TYR A 534 20.49 -28.82 33.39
C TYR A 534 21.20 -27.80 32.49
N ARG A 535 22.52 -27.67 32.67
CA ARG A 535 23.35 -26.76 31.87
C ARG A 535 23.41 -27.17 30.40
N LEU A 536 23.54 -28.48 30.12
CA LEU A 536 23.49 -29.02 28.78
C LEU A 536 22.15 -28.74 28.09
N VAL A 537 21.04 -29.02 28.78
CA VAL A 537 19.69 -28.77 28.25
C VAL A 537 19.49 -27.28 27.98
N ALA A 538 19.93 -26.39 28.88
CA ALA A 538 19.85 -24.96 28.69
C ALA A 538 20.66 -24.50 27.46
N GLY A 539 21.88 -25.01 27.29
CA GLY A 539 22.72 -24.74 26.11
C GLY A 539 22.10 -25.25 24.81
N LEU A 540 21.55 -26.46 24.83
CA LEU A 540 20.87 -27.05 23.67
C LEU A 540 19.63 -26.23 23.29
N ASN A 541 18.79 -25.86 24.27
CA ASN A 541 17.61 -25.03 24.04
C ASN A 541 17.97 -23.64 23.48
N ALA A 542 19.11 -23.07 23.89
CA ALA A 542 19.63 -21.84 23.31
C ALA A 542 19.98 -21.98 21.82
N GLN A 543 20.59 -23.11 21.42
CA GLN A 543 20.90 -23.39 20.00
C GLN A 543 19.63 -23.75 19.21
N LEU A 544 18.74 -24.56 19.76
CA LEU A 544 17.48 -24.98 19.12
C LEU A 544 16.54 -23.79 18.87
N ARG A 545 16.56 -22.77 19.72
CA ARG A 545 15.81 -21.51 19.51
C ARG A 545 16.17 -20.81 18.20
N LEU A 546 17.39 -20.97 17.68
CA LEU A 546 17.85 -20.37 16.43
C LEU A 546 17.44 -21.18 15.18
N VAL A 547 16.92 -22.39 15.36
CA VAL A 547 16.48 -23.27 14.28
C VAL A 547 15.17 -22.77 13.69
N ARG A 548 15.07 -22.74 12.35
CA ARG A 548 13.93 -22.14 11.65
C ARG A 548 13.20 -23.13 10.77
N HIS A 549 11.88 -23.14 10.90
CA HIS A 549 10.99 -23.82 9.97
C HIS A 549 11.21 -23.30 8.53
N GLY A 550 11.35 -24.19 7.55
CA GLY A 550 11.62 -23.86 6.14
C GLY A 550 13.09 -23.55 5.77
N ARG A 551 14.03 -23.61 6.74
CA ARG A 551 15.49 -23.57 6.52
C ARG A 551 16.25 -24.53 7.45
N LEU A 552 15.62 -25.64 7.84
CA LEU A 552 16.16 -26.62 8.78
C LEU A 552 17.52 -27.16 8.35
N ARG A 553 17.74 -27.40 7.04
CA ARG A 553 19.03 -27.86 6.47
C ARG A 553 20.20 -26.98 6.89
N VAL A 554 20.01 -25.66 6.90
CA VAL A 554 21.07 -24.69 7.21
C VAL A 554 21.13 -24.44 8.71
N THR A 555 20.00 -24.36 9.39
CA THR A 555 19.94 -23.96 10.80
C THR A 555 20.18 -25.10 11.80
N LEU A 556 19.98 -26.37 11.41
CA LEU A 556 20.31 -27.53 12.26
C LEU A 556 21.81 -27.85 12.25
N ARG A 557 22.56 -27.46 11.21
CA ARG A 557 24.01 -27.69 11.12
C ARG A 557 24.79 -27.09 12.32
N PRO A 558 24.53 -25.84 12.75
CA PRO A 558 25.09 -25.30 13.99
C PRO A 558 24.78 -26.13 15.24
N VAL A 559 23.58 -26.71 15.35
CA VAL A 559 23.18 -27.53 16.49
C VAL A 559 23.96 -28.84 16.53
N VAL A 560 24.10 -29.53 15.39
CA VAL A 560 24.90 -30.76 15.29
C VAL A 560 26.35 -30.51 15.65
N ARG A 561 26.96 -29.43 15.13
CA ARG A 561 28.32 -29.04 15.48
C ARG A 561 28.47 -28.71 16.97
N TRP A 562 27.48 -28.05 17.57
CA TRP A 562 27.49 -27.75 19.00
C TRP A 562 27.40 -29.04 19.84
N LEU A 563 26.57 -30.01 19.43
CA LEU A 563 26.50 -31.31 20.09
C LEU A 563 27.85 -32.05 20.03
N GLU A 564 28.54 -32.02 18.89
CA GLU A 564 29.87 -32.65 18.72
C GLU A 564 30.99 -31.96 19.51
N THR A 565 30.95 -30.63 19.62
CA THR A 565 32.04 -29.84 20.22
C THR A 565 31.86 -29.53 21.70
N HIS A 566 30.63 -29.40 22.20
CA HIS A 566 30.34 -28.98 23.57
C HIS A 566 29.64 -30.08 24.39
N ALA A 567 28.63 -30.76 23.83
CA ALA A 567 27.82 -31.73 24.58
C ALA A 567 28.49 -33.11 24.69
N ASN A 568 28.80 -33.75 23.56
CA ASN A 568 29.35 -35.11 23.52
C ASN A 568 30.70 -35.26 24.22
N PRO A 569 31.64 -34.29 24.17
CA PRO A 569 32.88 -34.38 24.95
C PRO A 569 32.61 -34.45 26.46
N ALA A 570 31.69 -33.63 26.99
CA ALA A 570 31.34 -33.63 28.41
C ALA A 570 30.55 -34.90 28.84
N LEU A 571 29.67 -35.40 27.98
CA LEU A 571 28.89 -36.62 28.25
C LEU A 571 29.71 -37.91 28.11
N SER A 572 30.71 -37.91 27.23
CA SER A 572 31.58 -39.09 27.00
C SER A 572 32.33 -39.53 28.26
N VAL A 573 32.69 -38.58 29.14
CA VAL A 573 33.29 -38.84 30.46
C VAL A 573 32.38 -39.71 31.36
N HIS A 574 31.06 -39.66 31.13
CA HIS A 574 30.05 -40.38 31.89
C HIS A 574 29.49 -41.60 31.13
N GLY A 575 30.13 -42.02 30.03
CA GLY A 575 29.72 -43.19 29.25
C GLY A 575 28.44 -43.01 28.42
N VAL A 576 28.01 -41.76 28.19
CA VAL A 576 26.78 -41.44 27.45
C VAL A 576 27.09 -40.60 26.21
N ARG A 577 26.40 -40.86 25.10
CA ARG A 577 26.48 -40.05 23.87
C ARG A 577 25.09 -39.64 23.41
N VAL A 578 24.99 -38.44 22.84
CA VAL A 578 23.74 -37.88 22.35
C VAL A 578 23.90 -37.45 20.89
N ASP A 579 23.06 -38.01 20.02
CA ASP A 579 23.01 -37.60 18.62
C ASP A 579 21.62 -37.04 18.27
N LEU A 580 21.60 -36.05 17.39
CA LEU A 580 20.36 -35.52 16.82
C LEU A 580 19.73 -36.57 15.91
N ALA A 581 18.42 -36.76 15.99
CA ALA A 581 17.69 -37.71 15.15
C ALA A 581 16.38 -37.15 14.59
N TRP A 582 15.97 -37.72 13.48
CA TRP A 582 14.69 -37.48 12.83
C TRP A 582 13.83 -38.75 12.89
N PHE A 583 12.59 -38.60 13.35
CA PHE A 583 11.60 -39.66 13.50
C PHE A 583 10.46 -39.44 12.51
N GLU A 584 10.18 -40.45 11.68
CA GLU A 584 9.05 -40.43 10.76
C GLU A 584 7.78 -40.83 11.53
N ALA A 585 6.89 -39.87 11.76
CA ALA A 585 5.79 -40.02 12.71
C ALA A 585 4.44 -40.35 12.04
N THR A 586 4.20 -39.93 10.79
CA THR A 586 2.92 -40.12 10.09
C THR A 586 3.06 -40.36 8.58
N SER A 587 2.03 -40.95 7.97
CA SER A 587 1.90 -41.18 6.52
C SER A 587 1.92 -39.89 5.68
N ILE A 588 1.72 -38.72 6.30
CA ILE A 588 1.76 -37.39 5.68
C ILE A 588 3.13 -36.72 5.93
N ARG A 589 4.26 -37.41 5.69
CA ARG A 589 5.62 -36.80 5.65
C ARG A 589 5.95 -35.80 6.80
N TYR A 590 5.32 -35.89 7.98
CA TYR A 590 5.62 -35.02 9.12
C TYR A 590 6.73 -35.68 9.94
N GLY A 591 7.85 -34.96 10.05
CA GLY A 591 9.01 -35.39 10.80
C GLY A 591 9.04 -34.79 12.18
N GLN A 592 9.12 -35.64 13.21
CA GLN A 592 9.46 -35.20 14.56
C GLN A 592 10.98 -35.20 14.71
N TYR A 593 11.52 -34.17 15.36
CA TYR A 593 12.95 -34.07 15.65
C TYR A 593 13.19 -34.30 17.13
N GLY A 594 14.34 -34.88 17.47
CA GLY A 594 14.70 -35.13 18.85
C GLY A 594 16.14 -35.59 18.98
N LEU A 595 16.48 -36.07 20.17
CA LEU A 595 17.77 -36.68 20.47
C LEU A 595 17.61 -38.18 20.69
N VAL A 596 18.62 -38.94 20.28
CA VAL A 596 18.80 -40.32 20.71
C VAL A 596 20.01 -40.36 21.63
N VAL A 597 19.78 -40.88 22.84
CA VAL A 597 20.81 -41.09 23.86
C VAL A 597 21.28 -42.54 23.74
N TYR A 598 22.59 -42.74 23.67
CA TYR A 598 23.26 -44.04 23.57
C TYR A 598 24.20 -44.24 24.76
N ALA A 599 24.38 -45.50 25.17
CA ALA A 599 25.49 -45.91 26.02
C ALA A 599 26.74 -46.09 25.14
N LEU A 600 27.89 -45.57 25.57
CA LEU A 600 29.18 -45.98 25.01
C LEU A 600 29.55 -47.32 25.64
N GLU A 601 29.63 -48.39 24.84
CA GLU A 601 30.32 -49.61 25.29
C GLU A 601 31.81 -49.28 25.46
N GLU A 602 32.38 -49.61 26.61
CA GLU A 602 33.82 -49.55 26.87
C GLU A 602 34.55 -50.45 25.85
N GLY A 603 35.06 -49.88 24.75
CA GLY A 603 35.90 -50.64 23.83
C GLY A 603 35.99 -50.24 22.36
N VAL A 604 35.52 -49.08 21.90
CA VAL A 604 35.76 -48.65 20.50
C VAL A 604 36.17 -47.17 20.42
N TYR A 605 37.35 -46.86 20.93
CA TYR A 605 38.13 -45.73 20.42
C TYR A 605 39.08 -46.27 19.34
N GLN A 606 38.75 -46.03 18.07
CA GLN A 606 39.78 -45.90 17.04
C GLN A 606 39.63 -44.51 16.43
N ASP A 607 40.70 -43.75 16.61
CA ASP A 607 40.90 -42.36 16.23
C ASP A 607 40.31 -42.01 14.85
N THR A 608 39.58 -40.90 14.81
CA THR A 608 39.57 -40.03 13.63
C THR A 608 40.04 -38.64 14.06
N ARG A 609 41.25 -38.57 14.61
CA ARG A 609 41.99 -37.33 14.82
C ARG A 609 43.10 -37.27 13.76
N GLY A 610 43.11 -36.17 13.02
CA GLY A 610 43.81 -36.04 11.74
C GLY A 610 45.30 -36.32 11.77
N SER A 611 45.80 -36.88 10.66
CA SER A 611 47.21 -36.82 10.30
C SER A 611 47.41 -35.59 9.39
N ILE A 612 48.12 -34.60 9.93
CA ILE A 612 48.83 -33.59 9.16
C ILE A 612 50.29 -34.02 9.21
N ASP A 613 50.85 -34.47 8.08
CA ASP A 613 52.18 -34.04 7.65
C ASP A 613 52.43 -34.38 6.16
N GLY A 614 53.23 -33.56 5.48
CA GLY A 614 53.84 -33.90 4.18
C GLY A 614 53.44 -33.02 2.99
N ALA A 615 54.27 -32.02 2.71
CA ALA A 615 54.19 -31.12 1.58
C ALA A 615 54.47 -31.75 0.19
N LEU A 616 54.13 -30.95 -0.84
CA LEU A 616 54.67 -30.85 -2.22
C LEU A 616 53.96 -31.58 -3.39
N ARG A 617 53.49 -30.71 -4.33
CA ARG A 617 53.32 -30.87 -5.80
C ARG A 617 52.08 -31.63 -6.28
N THR A 618 51.38 -31.29 -7.36
CA THR A 618 51.32 -30.19 -8.36
C THR A 618 49.97 -30.38 -9.09
N GLU A 619 49.46 -29.31 -9.69
CA GLU A 619 48.37 -29.19 -10.69
C GLU A 619 47.89 -30.46 -11.42
N GLU A 620 46.57 -30.61 -11.61
CA GLU A 620 45.89 -30.59 -12.94
C GLU A 620 44.40 -31.02 -12.89
N THR A 621 43.56 -30.08 -13.33
CA THR A 621 42.42 -30.22 -14.28
C THR A 621 41.26 -31.22 -14.05
N SER A 622 40.07 -30.65 -13.84
CA SER A 622 38.75 -30.94 -14.45
C SER A 622 38.25 -32.39 -14.63
N ARG A 623 37.01 -32.66 -14.18
CA ARG A 623 35.84 -32.95 -15.05
C ARG A 623 34.59 -33.33 -14.24
N VAL A 624 33.49 -32.66 -14.57
CA VAL A 624 32.09 -33.03 -14.28
C VAL A 624 31.76 -34.37 -14.93
N PRO A 625 30.86 -35.19 -14.35
CA PRO A 625 29.65 -35.48 -15.11
C PRO A 625 28.36 -35.43 -14.26
N THR A 626 27.38 -34.78 -14.88
CA THR A 626 25.94 -34.86 -14.69
C THR A 626 25.44 -36.31 -14.66
N VAL A 627 24.56 -36.66 -13.71
CA VAL A 627 23.70 -37.85 -13.83
C VAL A 627 22.26 -37.52 -13.45
N LYS A 628 21.38 -38.01 -14.33
CA LYS A 628 19.94 -37.80 -14.48
C LYS A 628 19.10 -38.26 -13.27
N ARG A 629 17.99 -37.55 -13.12
CA ARG A 629 16.83 -37.85 -12.30
C ARG A 629 15.94 -38.83 -13.06
N GLU A 630 15.73 -40.04 -12.54
CA GLU A 630 14.67 -40.94 -13.02
C GLU A 630 13.81 -41.42 -11.85
N HIS A 631 12.50 -41.18 -12.01
CA HIS A 631 11.41 -41.73 -11.21
C HIS A 631 11.19 -43.19 -11.57
N HIS A 632 11.08 -44.10 -10.61
CA HIS A 632 10.35 -45.36 -10.82
C HIS A 632 9.61 -45.83 -9.56
N SER A 633 8.29 -45.83 -9.68
CA SER A 633 7.35 -46.73 -9.01
C SER A 633 7.33 -48.08 -9.74
N GLY A 634 7.29 -49.21 -9.03
CA GLY A 634 7.07 -50.53 -9.67
C GLY A 634 7.52 -51.78 -8.87
N LEU A 635 6.56 -52.35 -8.15
CA LEU A 635 6.30 -53.76 -7.76
C LEU A 635 7.25 -54.94 -8.11
N ALA A 636 7.41 -55.83 -7.11
CA ALA A 636 7.60 -57.30 -7.13
C ALA A 636 8.93 -58.00 -7.51
N SER A 637 9.40 -58.78 -6.52
CA SER A 637 9.85 -60.19 -6.57
C SER A 637 10.94 -60.62 -7.55
N ARG A 638 12.14 -60.88 -7.02
CA ARG A 638 12.83 -62.16 -7.23
C ARG A 638 13.90 -62.40 -6.17
N ALA A 639 13.81 -63.58 -5.55
CA ALA A 639 14.85 -64.15 -4.72
C ALA A 639 16.04 -64.56 -5.60
N ASP A 640 17.26 -64.33 -5.10
CA ASP A 640 18.39 -65.24 -5.31
C ASP A 640 19.37 -65.13 -4.13
N LEU A 641 19.78 -66.29 -3.64
CA LEU A 641 20.55 -66.56 -2.43
C LEU A 641 22.06 -66.38 -2.65
N SER A 642 22.76 -66.03 -1.56
CA SER A 642 24.07 -66.56 -1.04
C SER A 642 25.01 -65.44 -0.52
N PRO A 643 26.03 -65.71 0.33
CA PRO A 643 25.95 -65.45 1.77
C PRO A 643 27.13 -64.60 2.31
N GLY A 644 27.00 -63.98 3.49
CA GLY A 644 28.17 -63.42 4.18
C GLY A 644 27.81 -62.33 5.18
N GLY A 645 27.86 -62.67 6.46
CA GLY A 645 27.38 -61.87 7.58
C GLY A 645 28.03 -60.49 7.72
N ARG A 646 27.17 -59.46 7.69
CA ARG A 646 27.37 -58.17 8.40
C ARG A 646 26.14 -57.26 8.43
N ILE A 647 24.95 -57.78 8.08
CA ILE A 647 23.73 -56.97 7.88
C ILE A 647 22.72 -57.13 9.04
N GLU A 648 22.83 -58.17 9.88
CA GLU A 648 21.88 -58.40 10.98
C GLU A 648 21.84 -57.29 12.03
N ASN A 649 22.98 -56.65 12.33
CA ASN A 649 23.01 -55.55 13.32
C ASN A 649 22.37 -54.25 12.81
N ASN A 650 22.28 -54.05 11.48
CA ASN A 650 21.64 -52.86 10.91
C ASN A 650 20.15 -53.07 10.58
N CYS A 651 19.68 -54.32 10.49
CA CYS A 651 18.27 -54.61 10.21
C CYS A 651 17.41 -54.64 11.49
N LEU A 652 17.98 -55.03 12.64
CA LEU A 652 17.32 -54.95 13.96
C LEU A 652 17.15 -53.50 14.46
N ARG A 653 18.02 -52.59 14.01
CA ARG A 653 17.96 -51.15 14.33
C ARG A 653 16.78 -50.41 13.68
N ARG A 654 16.15 -51.03 12.65
CA ARG A 654 15.22 -50.35 11.74
C ARG A 654 13.75 -50.35 12.18
N LYS A 655 13.40 -51.08 13.25
CA LYS A 655 11.98 -51.29 13.60
C LYS A 655 11.36 -50.22 14.51
N ILE A 656 12.17 -49.42 15.23
CA ILE A 656 11.66 -48.32 16.10
C ILE A 656 12.55 -47.05 16.10
N GLN A 657 13.77 -47.05 15.53
CA GLN A 657 14.70 -45.93 15.76
C GLN A 657 14.79 -44.97 14.57
N GLY A 658 14.55 -43.68 14.85
CA GLY A 658 14.74 -42.57 13.91
C GLY A 658 16.15 -42.52 13.31
N VAL A 659 16.27 -41.84 12.17
CA VAL A 659 17.53 -41.68 11.45
C VAL A 659 18.38 -40.64 12.18
N SER A 660 19.57 -41.02 12.66
CA SER A 660 20.54 -40.08 13.23
C SER A 660 21.01 -39.08 12.15
N LEU A 661 20.86 -37.79 12.45
CA LEU A 661 21.21 -36.68 11.58
C LEU A 661 22.67 -36.28 11.80
N ASP A 662 23.51 -36.63 10.84
CA ASP A 662 24.88 -36.13 10.70
C ASP A 662 24.93 -34.95 9.70
N VAL A 663 25.99 -34.12 9.77
CA VAL A 663 26.26 -32.99 8.87
C VAL A 663 26.15 -33.36 7.39
N ASN A 664 26.46 -34.62 7.04
CA ASN A 664 26.36 -35.17 5.70
C ASN A 664 24.91 -35.54 5.30
N ASN A 665 24.12 -36.07 6.24
CA ASN A 665 22.75 -36.54 6.02
C ASN A 665 21.72 -35.40 6.05
N LEU A 666 22.06 -34.25 6.67
CA LEU A 666 21.21 -33.05 6.70
C LEU A 666 20.84 -32.52 5.30
N GLN A 667 21.64 -32.80 4.26
CA GLN A 667 21.33 -32.37 2.89
C GLN A 667 20.14 -33.15 2.27
N MET A 668 19.79 -34.32 2.81
CA MET A 668 18.73 -35.19 2.30
C MET A 668 17.33 -34.87 2.84
N LEU A 669 17.19 -33.91 3.78
CA LEU A 669 15.91 -33.51 4.37
C LEU A 669 15.01 -32.79 3.36
N ASP A 670 13.88 -33.37 2.95
CA ASP A 670 12.94 -32.77 1.99
C ASP A 670 12.13 -31.64 2.67
N GLU A 671 12.33 -30.38 2.27
CA GLU A 671 11.63 -29.22 2.87
C GLU A 671 10.52 -28.70 1.94
N LYS A 672 9.28 -28.64 2.45
CA LYS A 672 8.20 -27.88 1.81
C LYS A 672 8.35 -26.40 2.11
N ARG A 673 8.31 -25.56 1.08
CA ARG A 673 8.34 -24.10 1.22
C ARG A 673 6.91 -23.57 1.26
N ASP A 674 6.41 -23.32 2.47
CA ASP A 674 5.08 -22.75 2.67
C ASP A 674 5.07 -21.23 2.51
N ILE A 675 3.86 -20.64 2.38
CA ILE A 675 3.63 -19.18 2.29
C ILE A 675 4.23 -18.43 3.49
N PHE A 676 4.31 -19.10 4.65
CA PHE A 676 4.95 -18.60 5.87
C PHE A 676 6.48 -18.43 5.77
N TYR A 677 7.12 -18.93 4.70
CA TYR A 677 8.53 -18.70 4.44
C TYR A 677 8.87 -17.21 4.31
N LEU A 678 7.98 -16.39 3.72
CA LEU A 678 8.18 -14.94 3.65
C LEU A 678 8.13 -14.30 5.04
N LEU A 679 7.23 -14.76 5.91
CA LEU A 679 7.10 -14.31 7.30
C LEU A 679 8.33 -14.69 8.15
N SER A 680 9.01 -15.78 7.81
CA SER A 680 10.25 -16.22 8.48
C SER A 680 11.44 -15.26 8.32
N PHE A 681 11.40 -14.35 7.33
CA PHE A 681 12.39 -13.28 7.20
C PHE A 681 12.12 -12.10 8.14
N ILE A 682 10.86 -11.85 8.48
CA ILE A 682 10.42 -10.74 9.33
C ILE A 682 10.51 -11.15 10.81
N LEU A 683 10.02 -12.35 11.13
CA LEU A 683 9.96 -12.89 12.49
C LEU A 683 10.97 -14.02 12.62
N GLN A 684 12.08 -13.73 13.31
CA GLN A 684 13.15 -14.71 13.50
C GLN A 684 13.71 -14.63 14.92
N ASN A 685 14.00 -15.79 15.51
CA ASN A 685 14.74 -15.86 16.75
C ASN A 685 16.24 -15.64 16.48
N THR A 686 16.87 -14.81 17.31
CA THR A 686 18.26 -14.37 17.18
C THR A 686 19.02 -14.49 18.49
N LYS A 687 20.36 -14.40 18.44
CA LYS A 687 21.21 -14.32 19.64
C LYS A 687 21.06 -12.96 20.35
N PRO A 688 21.23 -12.91 21.68
CA PRO A 688 21.24 -11.65 22.42
C PRO A 688 22.49 -10.79 22.07
N VAL A 689 22.31 -9.46 22.05
CA VAL A 689 23.33 -8.44 21.66
C VAL A 689 23.88 -7.68 22.88
N GLY A 690 23.23 -7.82 24.04
CA GLY A 690 23.79 -7.45 25.33
C GLY A 690 23.64 -5.99 25.79
N HIS A 691 22.94 -5.14 25.03
CA HIS A 691 22.69 -3.73 25.33
C HIS A 691 21.21 -3.49 25.68
N GLN A 692 20.76 -4.01 26.82
CA GLN A 692 19.33 -4.07 27.17
C GLN A 692 18.66 -2.68 27.29
N ASP A 693 19.33 -1.70 27.89
CA ASP A 693 18.75 -0.38 28.17
C ASP A 693 18.66 0.49 26.92
N LEU A 694 19.73 0.52 26.11
CA LEU A 694 19.75 1.24 24.83
C LEU A 694 18.69 0.68 23.86
N VAL A 695 18.59 -0.64 23.76
CA VAL A 695 17.63 -1.30 22.87
C VAL A 695 16.19 -1.06 23.36
N GLY A 696 15.94 -1.03 24.67
CA GLY A 696 14.63 -0.69 25.24
C GLY A 696 14.17 0.75 24.94
N LEU A 697 15.10 1.71 24.97
CA LEU A 697 14.82 3.10 24.59
C LEU A 697 14.52 3.22 23.09
N VAL A 698 15.31 2.54 22.24
CA VAL A 698 15.07 2.50 20.77
C VAL A 698 13.70 1.90 20.47
N ILE A 699 13.28 0.86 21.19
CA ILE A 699 11.94 0.28 21.02
C ILE A 699 10.83 1.22 21.44
N SER A 700 11.02 1.99 22.50
CA SER A 700 10.04 3.00 22.92
C SER A 700 9.88 4.09 21.84
N MET A 701 10.98 4.51 21.20
CA MET A 701 10.94 5.43 20.06
C MET A 701 10.22 4.81 18.85
N LEU A 702 10.52 3.55 18.52
CA LEU A 702 9.87 2.83 17.41
C LEU A 702 8.36 2.68 17.63
N LEU A 703 7.94 2.42 18.87
CA LEU A 703 6.52 2.33 19.24
C LEU A 703 5.79 3.64 19.06
N LEU A 704 6.38 4.74 19.52
CA LEU A 704 5.80 6.07 19.37
C LEU A 704 5.82 6.52 17.89
N GLY A 705 6.88 6.19 17.15
CA GLY A 705 6.98 6.44 15.72
C GLY A 705 5.89 5.72 14.93
N ASP A 706 5.58 4.47 15.27
CA ASP A 706 4.47 3.71 14.68
C ASP A 706 3.12 4.37 14.94
N PHE A 707 2.91 4.86 16.15
CA PHE A 707 1.70 5.58 16.53
C PHE A 707 1.56 6.89 15.74
N SER A 708 2.64 7.67 15.63
CA SER A 708 2.65 8.89 14.82
C SER A 708 2.41 8.61 13.34
N LEU A 709 3.02 7.56 12.78
CA LEU A 709 2.78 7.15 11.39
C LEU A 709 1.31 6.79 11.17
N VAL A 710 0.71 6.02 12.07
CA VAL A 710 -0.72 5.69 12.04
C VAL A 710 -1.57 6.96 12.04
N LEU A 711 -1.30 7.91 12.95
CA LEU A 711 -2.06 9.15 13.02
C LEU A 711 -1.94 10.00 11.75
N LEU A 712 -0.72 10.11 11.20
CA LEU A 712 -0.48 10.84 9.95
C LEU A 712 -1.16 10.15 8.76
N THR A 713 -1.16 8.81 8.69
CA THR A 713 -1.88 8.07 7.65
C THR A 713 -3.39 8.24 7.75
N LEU A 714 -3.95 8.28 8.96
CA LEU A 714 -5.38 8.57 9.17
C LEU A 714 -5.73 10.00 8.74
N LEU A 715 -4.87 10.98 9.06
CA LEU A 715 -5.04 12.37 8.62
C LEU A 715 -4.98 12.48 7.10
N GLN A 716 -4.07 11.75 6.46
CA GLN A 716 -3.95 11.70 5.00
C GLN A 716 -5.16 11.01 4.35
N LEU A 717 -5.66 9.92 4.91
CA LEU A 717 -6.88 9.27 4.40
C LEU A 717 -8.10 10.17 4.59
N TYR A 718 -8.16 10.91 5.69
CA TYR A 718 -9.22 11.89 5.95
C TYR A 718 -9.21 13.03 4.92
N SER A 719 -8.03 13.53 4.54
CA SER A 719 -7.91 14.58 3.51
C SER A 719 -8.35 14.08 2.12
N ILE A 720 -8.22 12.78 1.87
CA ILE A 720 -8.69 12.14 0.63
C ILE A 720 -10.20 11.89 0.67
N SER A 721 -10.71 11.10 1.62
CA SER A 721 -12.14 10.75 1.72
C SER A 721 -12.49 10.10 3.06
N LEU A 722 -13.63 10.49 3.63
CA LEU A 722 -14.21 9.79 4.79
C LEU A 722 -14.52 8.32 4.51
N VAL A 723 -14.88 7.97 3.27
CA VAL A 723 -15.15 6.58 2.88
C VAL A 723 -13.87 5.74 2.94
N ASP A 724 -12.73 6.31 2.56
CA ASP A 724 -11.45 5.60 2.58
C ASP A 724 -10.97 5.37 4.02
N VAL A 725 -11.23 6.33 4.93
CA VAL A 725 -11.01 6.16 6.37
C VAL A 725 -11.83 4.98 6.91
N PHE A 726 -13.13 4.90 6.58
CA PHE A 726 -13.97 3.78 7.00
C PHE A 726 -13.55 2.46 6.36
N LEU A 727 -13.20 2.45 5.08
CA LEU A 727 -12.81 1.24 4.36
C LEU A 727 -11.52 0.64 4.94
N VAL A 728 -10.56 1.48 5.29
CA VAL A 728 -9.32 1.08 5.98
C VAL A 728 -9.60 0.60 7.42
N LEU A 729 -10.51 1.25 8.14
CA LEU A 729 -10.96 0.82 9.48
C LEU A 729 -11.81 -0.46 9.45
N PHE A 730 -12.54 -0.78 8.37
CA PHE A 730 -13.42 -1.95 8.32
C PHE A 730 -12.76 -3.20 7.71
N ILE A 731 -11.80 -3.05 6.78
CA ILE A 731 -11.07 -4.19 6.20
C ILE A 731 -10.12 -4.83 7.23
N LEU A 732 -9.53 -4.03 8.12
CA LEU A 732 -8.61 -4.49 9.17
C LEU A 732 -8.79 -3.65 10.45
N PRO A 733 -9.93 -3.76 11.16
CA PRO A 733 -10.30 -2.92 12.31
C PRO A 733 -9.27 -2.93 13.45
N PHE A 734 -8.48 -3.99 13.50
CA PHE A 734 -7.47 -4.22 14.51
C PHE A 734 -6.05 -3.91 14.06
N GLY A 735 -5.82 -3.70 12.76
CA GLY A 735 -4.51 -3.39 12.22
C GLY A 735 -3.97 -2.07 12.75
N ILE A 736 -4.77 -1.01 12.68
CA ILE A 736 -4.33 0.37 12.94
C ILE A 736 -4.34 0.74 14.43
N LEU A 737 -5.32 0.25 15.18
CA LEU A 737 -5.54 0.66 16.58
C LEU A 737 -4.87 -0.25 17.61
N LEU A 738 -4.65 -1.54 17.33
CA LEU A 738 -4.02 -2.48 18.28
C LEU A 738 -2.48 -2.42 18.43
N PRO A 739 -1.67 -2.02 17.43
CA PRO A 739 -0.21 -2.02 17.54
C PRO A 739 0.30 -1.28 18.78
N PHE A 740 -0.24 -0.10 19.04
CA PHE A 740 0.15 0.76 20.15
C PHE A 740 -0.21 0.18 21.53
N PRO A 741 -1.47 -0.19 21.83
CA PRO A 741 -1.81 -0.80 23.13
C PRO A 741 -1.13 -2.15 23.35
N VAL A 742 -0.93 -2.96 22.29
CA VAL A 742 -0.16 -4.21 22.42
C VAL A 742 1.30 -3.93 22.73
N GLY A 743 1.92 -2.96 22.05
CA GLY A 743 3.31 -2.59 22.28
C GLY A 743 3.54 -2.02 23.69
N ILE A 744 2.61 -1.18 24.19
CA ILE A 744 2.67 -0.65 25.55
C ILE A 744 2.50 -1.78 26.57
N ASN A 745 1.53 -2.67 26.35
CA ASN A 745 1.35 -3.83 27.22
C ASN A 745 2.62 -4.71 27.23
N ALA A 746 3.27 -4.92 26.07
CA ALA A 746 4.53 -5.64 25.99
C ALA A 746 5.66 -4.94 26.77
N LEU A 747 5.74 -3.61 26.70
CA LEU A 747 6.75 -2.80 27.39
C LEU A 747 6.61 -2.85 28.92
N PHE A 748 5.37 -2.88 29.43
CA PHE A 748 5.06 -2.85 30.86
C PHE A 748 4.78 -4.22 31.51
N SER A 749 4.56 -5.28 30.73
CA SER A 749 4.29 -6.64 31.26
C SER A 749 5.55 -7.43 31.64
N HIS A 750 6.70 -6.77 31.71
CA HIS A 750 7.96 -7.38 32.12
C HIS A 750 7.89 -7.86 33.58
N GLY A 751 8.06 -9.17 33.78
CA GLY A 751 8.23 -9.76 35.10
C GLY A 751 8.95 -11.12 35.00
N PRO A 752 9.76 -11.51 36.00
CA PRO A 752 10.60 -12.71 35.96
C PRO A 752 9.82 -14.02 35.78
N ARG A 753 8.50 -14.02 36.00
CA ARG A 753 7.62 -15.20 35.87
C ARG A 753 6.81 -15.29 34.55
N ARG A 754 6.93 -14.35 33.60
CA ARG A 754 6.09 -14.30 32.37
C ARG A 754 6.86 -14.10 31.05
N SER A 755 8.14 -14.47 30.98
CA SER A 755 9.02 -14.24 29.82
C SER A 755 8.50 -14.81 28.48
N ALA A 756 7.92 -16.02 28.47
CA ALA A 756 7.45 -16.68 27.24
C ALA A 756 6.23 -16.02 26.56
N GLY A 757 5.50 -15.13 27.28
CA GLY A 757 4.38 -14.37 26.71
C GLY A 757 4.80 -13.09 25.99
N LEU A 758 5.96 -12.52 26.33
CA LEU A 758 6.41 -11.21 25.86
C LEU A 758 6.82 -11.24 24.39
N ALA A 759 7.54 -12.27 23.95
CA ALA A 759 7.91 -12.46 22.55
C ALA A 759 6.68 -12.49 21.64
N ARG A 760 5.58 -13.09 22.11
CA ARG A 760 4.32 -13.18 21.36
C ARG A 760 3.67 -11.82 21.18
N LEU A 761 3.70 -10.95 22.18
CA LEU A 761 3.16 -9.59 22.12
C LEU A 761 3.99 -8.69 21.20
N TYR A 762 5.32 -8.78 21.26
CA TYR A 762 6.21 -8.04 20.34
C TYR A 762 6.10 -8.54 18.89
N ALA A 763 5.96 -9.86 18.68
CA ALA A 763 5.69 -10.45 17.37
C ALA A 763 4.40 -9.89 16.77
N LEU A 764 3.36 -9.87 17.60
CA LEU A 764 2.04 -9.41 17.25
C LEU A 764 2.06 -7.94 16.85
N TRP A 765 2.68 -7.08 17.66
CA TRP A 765 2.85 -5.66 17.33
C TRP A 765 3.60 -5.49 16.00
N ASN A 766 4.72 -6.17 15.81
CA ASN A 766 5.53 -6.05 14.59
C ASN A 766 4.76 -6.49 13.33
N LEU A 767 4.01 -7.61 13.42
CA LEU A 767 3.22 -8.12 12.30
C LEU A 767 2.04 -7.20 11.95
N THR A 768 1.29 -6.71 12.94
CA THR A 768 0.16 -5.79 12.69
C THR A 768 0.64 -4.44 12.16
N SER A 769 1.76 -3.95 12.67
CA SER A 769 2.42 -2.73 12.20
C SER A 769 2.87 -2.85 10.73
N PHE A 770 3.39 -4.02 10.32
CA PHE A 770 3.73 -4.28 8.91
C PHE A 770 2.51 -4.35 8.01
N ILE A 771 1.44 -5.04 8.44
CA ILE A 771 0.18 -5.13 7.69
C ILE A 771 -0.41 -3.74 7.44
N ASN A 772 -0.34 -2.82 8.40
CA ASN A 772 -0.82 -1.44 8.20
C ASN A 772 -0.13 -0.72 7.05
N VAL A 773 1.19 -0.86 6.94
CA VAL A 773 1.95 -0.22 5.85
C VAL A 773 1.55 -0.81 4.50
N VAL A 774 1.32 -2.13 4.44
CA VAL A 774 0.85 -2.82 3.22
C VAL A 774 -0.56 -2.38 2.84
N VAL A 775 -1.47 -2.23 3.81
CA VAL A 775 -2.83 -1.71 3.58
C VAL A 775 -2.78 -0.27 3.09
N ALA A 776 -2.00 0.61 3.75
CA ALA A 776 -1.83 1.99 3.30
C ALA A 776 -1.28 2.06 1.87
N PHE A 777 -0.34 1.17 1.51
CA PHE A 777 0.17 1.05 0.14
C PHE A 777 -0.92 0.61 -0.86
N LEU A 778 -1.72 -0.39 -0.53
CA LEU A 778 -2.84 -0.86 -1.35
C LEU A 778 -3.90 0.23 -1.55
N CYS A 779 -4.25 0.97 -0.49
CA CYS A 779 -5.18 2.08 -0.57
C CYS A 779 -4.63 3.21 -1.46
N GLY A 780 -3.35 3.58 -1.29
CA GLY A 780 -2.68 4.54 -2.17
C GLY A 780 -2.67 4.09 -3.63
N TYR A 781 -2.42 2.80 -3.89
CA TYR A 781 -2.46 2.21 -5.23
C TYR A 781 -3.85 2.28 -5.87
N ILE A 782 -4.89 1.92 -5.11
CA ILE A 782 -6.28 1.97 -5.59
C ILE A 782 -6.68 3.42 -5.92
N HIS A 783 -6.31 4.38 -5.07
CA HIS A 783 -6.60 5.79 -5.29
C HIS A 783 -5.86 6.35 -6.51
N TYR A 784 -4.59 6.01 -6.69
CA TYR A 784 -3.83 6.40 -7.89
C TYR A 784 -4.49 5.89 -9.17
N ASN A 785 -4.91 4.61 -9.20
CA ASN A 785 -5.59 4.03 -10.34
C ASN A 785 -6.98 4.62 -10.60
N SER A 786 -7.75 4.93 -9.56
CA SER A 786 -9.08 5.54 -9.71
C SER A 786 -8.99 6.98 -10.19
N GLN A 787 -8.00 7.76 -9.74
CA GLN A 787 -7.80 9.15 -10.14
C GLN A 787 -7.30 9.26 -11.59
N SER A 788 -6.45 8.34 -12.04
CA SER A 788 -6.04 8.18 -13.45
C SER A 788 -7.23 7.91 -14.40
N SER A 789 -8.29 7.26 -13.90
CA SER A 789 -9.50 6.99 -14.70
C SER A 789 -10.44 8.20 -14.82
N SER A 790 -10.43 9.13 -13.84
CA SER A 790 -11.28 10.33 -13.80
C SER A 790 -10.66 11.55 -14.52
N SER A 791 -9.33 11.67 -14.53
CA SER A 791 -8.63 12.83 -15.13
C SER A 791 -8.59 12.86 -16.66
N LYS A 792 -9.20 11.89 -17.36
CA LYS A 792 -9.31 11.87 -18.83
C LYS A 792 -10.15 13.02 -19.45
N ARG A 793 -10.56 14.04 -18.68
CA ARG A 793 -11.40 15.15 -19.19
C ARG A 793 -10.76 16.54 -19.29
N GLN A 794 -9.49 16.75 -18.94
CA GLN A 794 -8.81 18.01 -19.25
C GLN A 794 -7.32 17.80 -19.59
N PRO A 795 -6.91 17.97 -20.87
CA PRO A 795 -5.52 17.96 -21.26
C PRO A 795 -5.01 19.39 -21.43
N SER A 796 -4.41 19.96 -20.38
CA SER A 796 -3.36 20.98 -20.52
C SER A 796 -2.86 21.38 -19.15
N ILE A 797 -1.60 21.07 -18.84
CA ILE A 797 -0.56 21.97 -18.32
C ILE A 797 0.71 21.13 -18.08
N GLN A 798 1.83 21.72 -18.47
CA GLN A 798 3.15 21.11 -18.61
C GLN A 798 3.81 20.64 -17.29
N PRO A 799 4.82 19.75 -17.39
CA PRO A 799 5.39 19.01 -16.26
C PRO A 799 6.68 19.67 -15.69
N TRP A 800 6.97 19.33 -14.43
CA TRP A 800 8.22 19.53 -13.63
C TRP A 800 8.29 20.86 -12.83
N ASN A 801 8.60 20.91 -11.52
CA ASN A 801 9.52 20.16 -10.63
C ASN A 801 9.07 20.52 -9.18
N ILE A 802 8.76 19.67 -8.20
CA ILE A 802 9.53 18.63 -7.47
C ILE A 802 8.47 17.78 -6.72
N MET A 803 8.49 16.44 -6.90
CA MET A 803 7.47 15.45 -6.49
C MET A 803 6.19 15.42 -7.36
N ASP A 804 6.35 14.83 -8.56
CA ASP A 804 5.26 14.48 -9.48
C ASP A 804 4.26 13.49 -8.84
N ASP A 805 2.99 13.55 -9.28
CA ASP A 805 1.93 12.58 -9.00
C ASP A 805 2.29 11.11 -9.37
N ASN A 806 3.43 10.87 -10.03
CA ASN A 806 3.94 9.55 -10.42
C ASN A 806 4.85 8.86 -9.38
N GLU A 807 5.19 9.50 -8.26
CA GLU A 807 6.11 8.97 -7.24
C GLU A 807 5.43 8.55 -5.92
N TRP A 808 4.11 8.35 -5.92
CA TRP A 808 3.33 7.96 -4.73
C TRP A 808 3.86 6.69 -4.03
N TRP A 809 4.57 5.82 -4.75
CA TRP A 809 5.09 4.54 -4.26
C TRP A 809 6.41 4.66 -3.46
N ILE A 810 7.16 5.75 -3.59
CA ILE A 810 8.49 5.92 -2.95
C ILE A 810 8.36 5.93 -1.42
N PHE A 811 7.44 6.73 -0.89
CA PHE A 811 7.25 6.86 0.56
C PHE A 811 6.77 5.54 1.20
N PRO A 812 5.73 4.86 0.70
CA PRO A 812 5.35 3.52 1.18
C PRO A 812 6.46 2.47 1.05
N ALA A 813 7.20 2.45 -0.06
CA ALA A 813 8.32 1.52 -0.24
C ALA A 813 9.44 1.76 0.79
N GLY A 814 9.76 3.03 1.06
CA GLY A 814 10.67 3.43 2.14
C GLY A 814 10.17 2.98 3.52
N LEU A 815 8.87 3.11 3.80
CA LEU A 815 8.27 2.61 5.05
C LEU A 815 8.38 1.10 5.19
N VAL A 816 8.14 0.33 4.12
CA VAL A 816 8.31 -1.13 4.14
C VAL A 816 9.76 -1.50 4.49
N LEU A 817 10.75 -0.82 3.92
CA LEU A 817 12.17 -1.03 4.25
C LEU A 817 12.48 -0.67 5.72
N CYS A 818 11.99 0.47 6.21
CA CYS A 818 12.11 0.85 7.61
C CYS A 818 11.47 -0.20 8.55
N LYS A 819 10.32 -0.75 8.19
CA LYS A 819 9.64 -1.81 8.96
C LYS A 819 10.42 -3.11 8.99
N LEU A 820 11.06 -3.49 7.87
CA LEU A 820 11.95 -4.64 7.85
C LEU A 820 13.14 -4.43 8.80
N PHE A 821 13.73 -3.24 8.83
CA PHE A 821 14.80 -2.94 9.78
C PHE A 821 14.31 -2.94 11.24
N GLN A 822 13.16 -2.31 11.51
CA GLN A 822 12.49 -2.32 12.81
C GLN A 822 12.24 -3.76 13.31
N SER A 823 11.79 -4.66 12.42
CA SER A 823 11.53 -6.06 12.77
C SER A 823 12.76 -6.77 13.33
N GLN A 824 13.95 -6.49 12.76
CA GLN A 824 15.21 -7.06 13.21
C GLN A 824 15.62 -6.56 14.59
N LEU A 825 15.45 -5.25 14.84
CA LEU A 825 15.73 -4.66 16.15
C LEU A 825 14.83 -5.22 17.25
N ILE A 826 13.54 -5.43 16.96
CA ILE A 826 12.60 -6.05 17.89
C ILE A 826 13.01 -7.50 18.19
N ASN A 827 13.40 -8.28 17.18
CA ASN A 827 13.88 -9.65 17.37
C ASN A 827 15.12 -9.70 18.29
N TRP A 828 16.06 -8.76 18.16
CA TRP A 828 17.22 -8.66 19.06
C TRP A 828 16.82 -8.31 20.50
N HIS A 829 15.84 -7.44 20.69
CA HIS A 829 15.36 -7.10 22.02
C HIS A 829 14.67 -8.27 22.71
N VAL A 830 13.77 -8.95 21.99
CA VAL A 830 13.08 -10.13 22.51
C VAL A 830 14.09 -11.19 22.93
N ALA A 831 15.15 -11.39 22.14
CA ALA A 831 16.23 -12.30 22.48
C ALA A 831 16.98 -11.90 23.77
N ASN A 832 17.20 -10.61 24.02
CA ASN A 832 17.80 -10.12 25.26
C ASN A 832 16.86 -10.31 26.47
N LEU A 833 15.54 -10.24 26.28
CA LEU A 833 14.56 -10.41 27.37
C LEU A 833 14.35 -11.88 27.75
N GLU A 834 14.34 -12.78 26.77
CA GLU A 834 14.11 -14.21 27.02
C GLU A 834 15.33 -14.92 27.61
N ILE A 835 16.54 -14.42 27.33
CA ILE A 835 17.80 -15.09 27.71
C ILE A 835 18.63 -14.15 28.57
N GLN A 836 18.63 -14.43 29.87
CA GLN A 836 19.39 -13.68 30.85
C GLN A 836 20.86 -14.12 30.88
N ASP A 837 21.11 -15.42 30.75
CA ASP A 837 22.47 -15.97 30.77
C ASP A 837 23.10 -16.03 29.37
N ARG A 838 24.11 -15.18 29.16
CA ARG A 838 24.82 -15.04 27.88
C ARG A 838 25.90 -16.10 27.67
N SER A 839 26.37 -16.74 28.73
CA SER A 839 27.42 -17.77 28.66
C SER A 839 26.96 -19.01 27.88
N LEU A 840 25.64 -19.22 27.76
CA LEU A 840 25.01 -20.26 26.93
C LEU A 840 25.35 -20.17 25.43
N TYR A 841 25.75 -19.00 24.93
CA TYR A 841 26.15 -18.78 23.54
C TYR A 841 27.67 -18.66 23.35
N SER A 842 28.45 -18.90 24.40
CA SER A 842 29.91 -18.93 24.31
C SER A 842 30.34 -19.99 23.29
N ASN A 843 31.33 -19.65 22.47
CA ASN A 843 32.02 -20.63 21.63
C ASN A 843 33.20 -21.30 22.37
N ASP A 844 33.55 -20.78 23.55
CA ASP A 844 34.59 -21.34 24.41
C ASP A 844 33.98 -22.40 25.33
N PHE A 845 34.53 -23.62 25.24
CA PHE A 845 34.08 -24.80 25.96
C PHE A 845 34.16 -24.60 27.48
N GLU A 846 35.27 -24.05 27.96
CA GLU A 846 35.50 -23.87 29.40
C GLU A 846 34.53 -22.80 29.95
N LEU A 847 34.37 -21.68 29.24
CA LEU A 847 33.48 -20.60 29.65
C LEU A 847 32.00 -21.02 29.67
N PHE A 848 31.60 -21.98 28.82
CA PHE A 848 30.24 -22.53 28.83
C PHE A 848 29.95 -23.34 30.11
N TRP A 849 30.92 -24.14 30.57
CA TRP A 849 30.79 -25.04 31.71
C TRP A 849 31.18 -24.43 33.07
N GLN A 850 31.75 -23.22 33.10
CA GLN A 850 32.19 -22.49 34.31
C GLN A 850 31.07 -21.92 35.22
N SER A 851 29.83 -22.44 35.12
CA SER A 851 28.65 -21.91 35.81
C SER A 851 28.30 -22.63 37.10
#